data_AF-A0A1G8LKI5-F1
#
_entry.id   AF-A0A1G8LKI5-F1
#
_cell.length_a   1.000
_cell.length_b   1.000
_cell.length_c   1.000
_cell.angle_alpha   90.00
_cell.angle_beta   90.00
_cell.angle_gamma   90.00
#
_symmetry.space_group_name_H-M   'P 1'
#
loop_
_entity.id
_entity.type
_entity.pdbx_description
1 polymer ?
#
loop_
_entity_poly.entity_id
_entity_poly.type
_entity_poly.pdbx_seq_one_letter_code
_entity_poly.pdbx_strand_id
1 'polypeptide(L)'
;MANIHDCLDRAVQGGELDSTRATEAAREFDQLMARYETVMPPHQAEAAALADLKEATRKQARSRRHAVINQLQGMRRLHTLISDAPDPALALRDLIEHSENSGFRGESVESVRRALVRSVNHGIRDVLKSTGRNLLGVSRNKARLRNVLRELHGQDSGDLVAKALADAVGKQQERLRQLFNAYGGDIGKLDNFGVSHSHDAAAIRKAAPGEWEQFVFDRLDWSRITDLRTGKPFASERGAMPNRARAMEFLAEIREGILTQGSNRRDPRMTPGGKALYNRHAEHRVLHFLDGDTWMDYNARFGASDPFSSMVGGLHGLARDIAQMRVLGPNPRMGLEFASQVATKRVAGNVSAEKAVRKKAALARTMLAHIDGSVNQTEQEGWARFFASTRSVLTSAKLGAAILSSPTDLATISMAAKVSGLQPRNVLARSAQLAASNATRETAARMGYVADTLADTGSAAARFLSEQMSSELTNRLTSFTIRASGLSFWTDMHRTAFQMEFAGFLADNAGRSFDQIDEPLRKIFEARGITPQDWDNLRAPDAMFRTPDGVTFLTPFHWREHQTALPPMEAEGLALRLQMAIEEQLEYAVPNLRIEGRALTVGDTRPGTIAGELLRSSTMFKGFALSLTMGQYRRWLAMPTGSDRAVYAAQMSAGLIVLGALALQLKELAKGNDPRPMDDAKFWGGAVLQGGGLGIFGDFFAAETNRFGGGLAETIAGPVVSFAGDALNVPLSNATRAAEGESTFVGRDVSNFIRYNTPVLSSLWYQRVAFDRMVADQLQSFLDPEAEDLWRRQMRKRERDYGTRGWWDRGAALPSRAPDLGNALGGQR
;
A
#
# COMPACT_ATOMS: atom_id res chain seq x y z
N MET A 1 -44.71 2.68 -39.35
CA MET A 1 -43.26 2.40 -39.15
C MET A 1 -43.15 1.00 -38.59
N ALA A 2 -42.15 0.21 -38.99
CA ALA A 2 -41.98 -1.14 -38.42
C ALA A 2 -41.66 -1.00 -36.93
N ASN A 3 -42.37 -1.75 -36.08
CA ASN A 3 -42.13 -1.78 -34.64
C ASN A 3 -40.69 -2.29 -34.39
N ILE A 4 -39.99 -1.72 -33.40
CA ILE A 4 -38.63 -2.13 -33.04
C ILE A 4 -38.58 -3.62 -32.67
N HIS A 5 -39.64 -4.16 -32.04
CA HIS A 5 -39.75 -5.58 -31.72
C HIS A 5 -39.71 -6.45 -32.99
N ASP A 6 -40.46 -6.06 -34.04
CA ASP A 6 -40.43 -6.75 -35.33
C ASP A 6 -39.04 -6.65 -36.00
N CYS A 7 -38.35 -5.53 -35.81
CA CYS A 7 -37.00 -5.34 -36.35
C CYS A 7 -35.97 -6.23 -35.62
N LEU A 8 -36.07 -6.34 -34.30
CA LEU A 8 -35.21 -7.19 -33.48
C LEU A 8 -35.48 -8.68 -33.78
N ASP A 9 -36.73 -9.08 -33.92
CA ASP A 9 -37.11 -10.45 -34.26
C ASP A 9 -36.60 -10.85 -35.65
N ARG A 10 -36.70 -9.95 -36.64
CA ARG A 10 -36.11 -10.19 -37.97
C ARG A 10 -34.59 -10.30 -37.90
N ALA A 11 -33.91 -9.49 -37.08
CA ALA A 11 -32.47 -9.56 -36.91
C ALA A 11 -32.04 -10.88 -36.23
N VAL A 12 -32.85 -11.42 -35.31
CA VAL A 12 -32.62 -12.75 -34.72
C VAL A 12 -32.83 -13.86 -35.74
N GLN A 13 -33.93 -13.81 -36.50
CA GLN A 13 -34.24 -14.80 -37.54
C GLN A 13 -33.19 -14.79 -38.67
N GLY A 14 -32.63 -13.62 -38.99
CA GLY A 14 -31.54 -13.44 -39.95
C GLY A 14 -30.15 -13.82 -39.42
N GLY A 15 -30.01 -14.16 -38.14
CA GLY A 15 -28.73 -14.48 -37.50
C GLY A 15 -27.82 -13.28 -37.25
N GLU A 16 -28.33 -12.06 -37.41
CA GLU A 16 -27.60 -10.81 -37.21
C GLU A 16 -27.53 -10.39 -35.73
N LEU A 17 -28.47 -10.86 -34.91
CA LEU A 17 -28.56 -10.56 -33.48
C LEU A 17 -28.85 -11.82 -32.65
N ASP A 18 -28.15 -11.96 -31.52
CA ASP A 18 -28.42 -13.04 -30.56
C ASP A 18 -29.77 -12.83 -29.86
N SER A 19 -30.53 -13.90 -29.64
CA SER A 19 -31.88 -13.84 -29.08
C SER A 19 -31.91 -13.22 -27.68
N THR A 20 -30.91 -13.51 -26.84
CA THR A 20 -30.81 -12.91 -25.49
C THR A 20 -30.64 -11.40 -25.59
N ARG A 21 -29.79 -10.94 -26.51
CA ARG A 21 -29.51 -9.51 -26.71
C ARG A 21 -30.68 -8.77 -27.35
N ALA A 22 -31.41 -9.43 -28.25
CA ALA A 22 -32.66 -8.91 -28.79
C ALA A 22 -33.70 -8.72 -27.69
N THR A 23 -33.87 -9.71 -26.81
CA THR A 23 -34.78 -9.61 -25.65
C THR A 23 -34.34 -8.54 -24.63
N GLU A 24 -33.03 -8.37 -24.40
CA GLU A 24 -32.52 -7.29 -23.55
C GLU A 24 -32.78 -5.92 -24.17
N ALA A 25 -32.48 -5.73 -25.46
CA ALA A 25 -32.72 -4.47 -26.17
C ALA A 25 -34.21 -4.13 -26.28
N ALA A 26 -35.07 -5.13 -26.50
CA ALA A 26 -36.52 -4.99 -26.48
C ALA A 26 -37.02 -4.53 -25.10
N ARG A 27 -36.52 -5.14 -24.03
CA ARG A 27 -36.88 -4.77 -22.65
C ARG A 27 -36.38 -3.38 -22.28
N GLU A 28 -35.17 -3.03 -22.67
CA GLU A 28 -34.60 -1.70 -22.46
C GLU A 28 -35.38 -0.64 -23.25
N PHE A 29 -35.77 -0.95 -24.48
CA PHE A 29 -36.68 -0.12 -25.26
C PHE A 29 -38.01 0.10 -24.55
N ASP A 30 -38.68 -0.96 -24.11
CA ASP A 30 -39.98 -0.87 -23.43
C ASP A 30 -39.87 -0.08 -22.13
N GLN A 31 -38.77 -0.24 -21.39
CA GLN A 31 -38.50 0.55 -20.19
C GLN A 31 -38.27 2.03 -20.50
N LEU A 32 -37.52 2.36 -21.55
CA LEU A 32 -37.30 3.74 -21.99
C LEU A 32 -38.59 4.36 -22.52
N MET A 33 -39.37 3.60 -23.29
CA MET A 33 -40.66 4.01 -23.82
C MET A 33 -41.64 4.33 -22.69
N ALA A 34 -41.86 3.38 -21.78
CA ALA A 34 -42.74 3.56 -20.62
C ALA A 34 -42.30 4.74 -19.74
N ARG A 35 -41.00 5.02 -19.67
CA ARG A 35 -40.45 6.19 -18.97
C ARG A 35 -40.76 7.49 -19.71
N TYR A 36 -40.49 7.57 -21.00
CA TYR A 36 -40.71 8.79 -21.79
C TYR A 36 -42.18 9.13 -21.97
N GLU A 37 -43.06 8.14 -22.08
CA GLU A 37 -44.51 8.36 -22.13
C GLU A 37 -45.06 9.09 -20.89
N THR A 38 -44.35 9.05 -19.75
CA THR A 38 -44.76 9.81 -18.55
C THR A 38 -44.56 11.32 -18.68
N VAL A 39 -43.78 11.78 -19.66
CA VAL A 39 -43.37 13.19 -19.78
C VAL A 39 -43.46 13.77 -21.21
N MET A 40 -43.71 12.96 -22.23
CA MET A 40 -43.87 13.43 -23.61
C MET A 40 -44.89 12.58 -24.41
N PRO A 41 -45.44 13.11 -25.53
CA PRO A 41 -46.39 12.37 -26.36
C PRO A 41 -45.80 11.07 -26.93
N PRO A 42 -46.61 10.00 -27.14
CA PRO A 42 -46.11 8.67 -27.50
C PRO A 42 -45.16 8.63 -28.70
N HIS A 43 -45.44 9.39 -29.76
CA HIS A 43 -44.58 9.43 -30.95
C HIS A 43 -43.19 10.06 -30.68
N GLN A 44 -43.11 11.03 -29.75
CA GLN A 44 -41.83 11.63 -29.34
C GLN A 44 -41.10 10.72 -28.35
N ALA A 45 -41.85 10.04 -27.47
CA ALA A 45 -41.31 9.05 -26.54
C ALA A 45 -40.67 7.88 -27.30
N GLU A 46 -41.31 7.40 -28.36
CA GLU A 46 -40.80 6.34 -29.23
C GLU A 46 -39.50 6.77 -29.91
N ALA A 47 -39.48 7.98 -30.51
CA ALA A 47 -38.30 8.50 -31.17
C ALA A 47 -37.12 8.73 -30.19
N ALA A 48 -37.40 9.23 -28.99
CA ALA A 48 -36.38 9.44 -27.95
C ALA A 48 -35.85 8.09 -27.40
N ALA A 49 -36.74 7.14 -27.10
CA ALA A 49 -36.37 5.80 -26.66
C ALA A 49 -35.50 5.09 -27.70
N LEU A 50 -35.85 5.20 -28.99
CA LEU A 50 -35.06 4.67 -30.10
C LEU A 50 -33.69 5.35 -30.21
N ALA A 51 -33.63 6.68 -30.10
CA ALA A 51 -32.39 7.44 -30.20
C ALA A 51 -31.42 7.07 -29.06
N ASP A 52 -31.92 7.02 -27.82
CA ASP A 52 -31.11 6.70 -26.65
C ASP A 52 -30.70 5.23 -26.62
N LEU A 53 -31.59 4.30 -26.97
CA LEU A 53 -31.22 2.89 -27.10
C LEU A 53 -30.14 2.70 -28.16
N LYS A 54 -30.25 3.39 -29.30
CA LYS A 54 -29.26 3.33 -30.39
C LYS A 54 -27.92 3.93 -29.95
N GLU A 55 -27.93 5.05 -29.24
CA GLU A 55 -26.72 5.68 -28.70
C GLU A 55 -26.06 4.80 -27.64
N ALA A 56 -26.84 4.31 -26.67
CA ALA A 56 -26.40 3.39 -25.62
C ALA A 56 -25.80 2.12 -26.21
N THR A 57 -26.49 1.50 -27.19
CA THR A 57 -26.01 0.29 -27.89
C THR A 57 -24.72 0.56 -28.66
N ARG A 58 -24.60 1.70 -29.36
CA ARG A 58 -23.36 2.07 -30.08
C ARG A 58 -22.20 2.29 -29.12
N LYS A 59 -22.42 3.05 -28.03
CA LYS A 59 -21.41 3.30 -26.99
C LYS A 59 -20.97 1.99 -26.34
N GLN A 60 -21.91 1.14 -25.96
CA GLN A 60 -21.65 -0.17 -25.37
C GLN A 60 -20.92 -1.10 -26.36
N ALA A 61 -21.31 -1.11 -27.64
CA ALA A 61 -20.64 -1.91 -28.67
C ALA A 61 -19.19 -1.47 -28.89
N ARG A 62 -18.92 -0.16 -28.93
CA ARG A 62 -17.55 0.38 -29.04
C ARG A 62 -16.72 0.02 -27.81
N SER A 63 -17.27 0.27 -26.61
CA SER A 63 -16.64 -0.05 -25.33
C SER A 63 -16.32 -1.54 -25.21
N ARG A 64 -17.29 -2.40 -25.53
CA ARG A 64 -17.12 -3.86 -25.55
C ARG A 64 -16.09 -4.31 -26.57
N ARG A 65 -16.12 -3.76 -27.79
CA ARG A 65 -15.11 -4.07 -28.83
C ARG A 65 -13.70 -3.72 -28.34
N HIS A 66 -13.54 -2.53 -27.74
CA HIS A 66 -12.27 -2.08 -27.19
C HIS A 66 -11.77 -2.98 -26.05
N ALA A 67 -12.64 -3.32 -25.11
CA ALA A 67 -12.33 -4.25 -24.02
C ALA A 67 -11.95 -5.65 -24.54
N VAL A 68 -12.67 -6.18 -25.54
CA VAL A 68 -12.38 -7.50 -26.14
C VAL A 68 -11.03 -7.51 -26.85
N ILE A 69 -10.71 -6.47 -27.64
CA ILE A 69 -9.40 -6.38 -28.32
C ILE A 69 -8.26 -6.38 -27.29
N ASN A 70 -8.37 -5.54 -26.26
CA ASN A 70 -7.37 -5.48 -25.18
C ASN A 70 -7.29 -6.81 -24.41
N GLN A 71 -8.41 -7.49 -24.20
CA GLN A 71 -8.43 -8.81 -23.56
C GLN A 71 -7.69 -9.86 -24.42
N LEU A 72 -7.93 -9.88 -25.74
CA LEU A 72 -7.26 -10.80 -26.65
C LEU A 72 -5.74 -10.53 -26.74
N GLN A 73 -5.35 -9.26 -26.80
CA GLN A 73 -3.93 -8.86 -26.76
C GLN A 73 -3.27 -9.28 -25.44
N GLY A 74 -3.95 -9.04 -24.31
CA GLY A 74 -3.51 -9.46 -22.98
C GLY A 74 -3.34 -10.97 -22.89
N MET A 75 -4.32 -11.74 -23.38
CA MET A 75 -4.26 -13.21 -23.42
C MET A 75 -3.11 -13.70 -24.31
N ARG A 76 -2.89 -13.13 -25.50
CA ARG A 76 -1.76 -13.49 -26.37
C ARG A 76 -0.43 -13.26 -25.65
N ARG A 77 -0.26 -12.11 -25.01
CA ARG A 77 0.96 -11.80 -24.24
C ARG A 77 1.15 -12.75 -23.07
N LEU A 78 0.10 -13.01 -22.27
CA LEU A 78 0.15 -13.94 -21.14
C LEU A 78 0.49 -15.36 -21.61
N HIS A 79 -0.07 -15.81 -22.73
CA HIS A 79 0.26 -17.09 -23.32
C HIS A 79 1.77 -17.17 -23.63
N THR A 80 2.30 -16.22 -24.40
CA THR A 80 3.74 -16.16 -24.71
C THR A 80 4.60 -16.12 -23.45
N LEU A 81 4.30 -15.23 -22.50
CA LEU A 81 5.07 -15.10 -21.25
C LEU A 81 5.13 -16.41 -20.45
N ILE A 82 4.01 -17.13 -20.33
CA ILE A 82 3.95 -18.40 -19.59
C ILE A 82 4.54 -19.56 -20.38
N SER A 83 4.36 -19.58 -21.70
CA SER A 83 4.95 -20.60 -22.57
C SER A 83 6.47 -20.53 -22.60
N ASP A 84 7.03 -19.31 -22.63
CA ASP A 84 8.47 -19.08 -22.79
C ASP A 84 9.22 -19.04 -21.45
N ALA A 85 8.52 -18.92 -20.32
CA ALA A 85 9.15 -18.87 -19.00
C ALA A 85 9.97 -20.14 -18.71
N PRO A 86 11.14 -20.07 -18.05
CA PRO A 86 11.87 -21.28 -17.66
C PRO A 86 11.04 -22.20 -16.74
N ASP A 87 10.33 -21.61 -15.78
CA ASP A 87 9.41 -22.31 -14.89
C ASP A 87 8.02 -21.65 -14.95
N PRO A 88 7.00 -22.33 -15.53
CA PRO A 88 5.66 -21.78 -15.64
C PRO A 88 4.97 -21.60 -14.28
N ALA A 89 5.32 -22.39 -13.26
CA ALA A 89 4.76 -22.22 -11.92
C ALA A 89 5.30 -20.95 -11.25
N LEU A 90 6.61 -20.69 -11.35
CA LEU A 90 7.18 -19.44 -10.82
C LEU A 90 6.69 -18.22 -11.60
N ALA A 91 6.51 -18.34 -12.92
CA ALA A 91 5.97 -17.25 -13.73
C ALA A 91 4.59 -16.77 -13.29
N LEU A 92 3.70 -17.67 -12.84
CA LEU A 92 2.37 -17.30 -12.31
C LEU A 92 2.45 -16.40 -11.07
N ARG A 93 3.38 -16.70 -10.16
CA ARG A 93 3.64 -15.88 -8.98
C ARG A 93 4.25 -14.53 -9.40
N ASP A 94 5.21 -14.56 -10.33
CA ASP A 94 5.98 -13.39 -10.75
C ASP A 94 5.18 -12.41 -11.60
N LEU A 95 4.07 -12.84 -12.20
CA LEU A 95 3.06 -11.94 -12.76
C LEU A 95 2.48 -11.01 -11.68
N ILE A 96 2.46 -11.42 -10.41
CA ILE A 96 1.90 -10.63 -9.32
C ILE A 96 2.98 -9.84 -8.58
N GLU A 97 4.05 -10.51 -8.11
CA GLU A 97 5.18 -9.88 -7.41
C GLU A 97 6.50 -10.50 -7.88
N HIS A 98 7.42 -9.66 -8.36
CA HIS A 98 8.68 -10.12 -8.89
C HIS A 98 9.60 -10.79 -7.84
N SER A 99 10.33 -11.79 -8.30
CA SER A 99 11.40 -12.47 -7.56
C SER A 99 12.63 -12.65 -8.43
N GLU A 100 13.80 -12.28 -7.90
CA GLU A 100 15.07 -12.77 -8.45
C GLU A 100 15.08 -14.32 -8.39
N ASN A 101 15.72 -14.96 -9.39
CA ASN A 101 15.83 -16.42 -9.61
C ASN A 101 14.72 -17.14 -10.40
N SER A 102 13.63 -16.49 -10.82
CA SER A 102 12.61 -17.18 -11.65
C SER A 102 12.93 -17.25 -13.15
N GLY A 103 13.83 -16.37 -13.61
CA GLY A 103 14.06 -16.14 -15.05
C GLY A 103 12.88 -15.45 -15.77
N PHE A 104 11.86 -14.98 -15.03
CA PHE A 104 10.71 -14.29 -15.59
C PHE A 104 11.08 -12.90 -16.10
N ARG A 105 10.83 -12.64 -17.39
CA ARG A 105 11.16 -11.38 -18.09
C ARG A 105 9.98 -10.43 -18.30
N GLY A 106 8.81 -10.75 -17.74
CA GLY A 106 7.61 -9.92 -17.85
C GLY A 106 7.52 -8.84 -16.78
N GLU A 107 6.40 -8.11 -16.82
CA GLU A 107 6.03 -7.13 -15.80
C GLU A 107 5.26 -7.82 -14.66
N SER A 108 5.46 -7.34 -13.43
CA SER A 108 4.67 -7.78 -12.27
C SER A 108 3.66 -6.70 -11.86
N VAL A 109 2.46 -7.11 -11.42
CA VAL A 109 1.41 -6.17 -10.97
C VAL A 109 1.93 -5.23 -9.89
N GLU A 110 2.65 -5.76 -8.90
CA GLU A 110 3.17 -4.97 -7.78
C GLU A 110 4.26 -3.97 -8.20
N SER A 111 5.19 -4.37 -9.08
CA SER A 111 6.22 -3.47 -9.62
C SER A 111 5.58 -2.32 -10.41
N VAL A 112 4.63 -2.62 -11.31
CA VAL A 112 3.91 -1.60 -12.10
C VAL A 112 3.11 -0.68 -11.19
N ARG A 113 2.42 -1.24 -10.18
CA ARG A 113 1.63 -0.46 -9.21
C ARG A 113 2.51 0.55 -8.48
N ARG A 114 3.67 0.14 -7.96
CA ARG A 114 4.61 1.04 -7.28
C ARG A 114 5.16 2.11 -8.22
N ALA A 115 5.55 1.73 -9.43
CA ALA A 115 6.05 2.66 -10.45
C ALA A 115 5.00 3.73 -10.80
N LEU A 116 3.75 3.34 -11.04
CA LEU A 116 2.65 4.27 -11.32
C LEU A 116 2.33 5.18 -10.12
N VAL A 117 2.26 4.64 -8.90
CA VAL A 117 2.02 5.44 -7.69
C VAL A 117 3.12 6.48 -7.49
N ARG A 118 4.39 6.12 -7.69
CA ARG A 118 5.50 7.09 -7.64
C ARG A 118 5.40 8.15 -8.73
N SER A 119 5.03 7.75 -9.94
CA SER A 119 4.84 8.67 -11.06
C SER A 119 3.72 9.69 -10.77
N VAL A 120 2.61 9.22 -10.17
CA VAL A 120 1.54 10.09 -9.69
C VAL A 120 2.08 11.05 -8.63
N ASN A 121 2.77 10.53 -7.61
CA ASN A 121 3.34 11.35 -6.54
C ASN A 121 4.32 12.41 -7.04
N HIS A 122 5.12 12.10 -8.07
CA HIS A 122 5.97 13.09 -8.74
C HIS A 122 5.14 14.18 -9.43
N GLY A 123 4.08 13.79 -10.14
CA GLY A 123 3.18 14.72 -10.83
C GLY A 123 2.39 15.65 -9.90
N ILE A 124 2.19 15.26 -8.63
CA ILE A 124 1.55 16.09 -7.59
C ILE A 124 2.51 16.47 -6.46
N ARG A 125 3.83 16.43 -6.68
CA ARG A 125 4.84 16.61 -5.61
C ARG A 125 4.66 17.90 -4.82
N ASP A 126 4.29 18.98 -5.48
CA ASP A 126 4.13 20.30 -4.85
C ASP A 126 2.84 20.36 -4.01
N VAL A 127 1.82 19.61 -4.42
CA VAL A 127 0.59 19.38 -3.62
C VAL A 127 0.99 18.63 -2.35
N LEU A 128 1.73 17.52 -2.48
CA LEU A 128 2.16 16.70 -1.34
C LEU A 128 3.04 17.49 -0.37
N LYS A 129 3.99 18.30 -0.86
CA LYS A 129 4.82 19.16 -0.01
C LYS A 129 3.99 20.23 0.71
N SER A 130 3.06 20.86 -0.01
CA SER A 130 2.32 22.02 0.48
C SER A 130 1.13 21.67 1.38
N THR A 131 0.44 20.56 1.10
CA THR A 131 -0.81 20.16 1.77
C THR A 131 -0.72 18.79 2.45
N GLY A 132 0.41 18.09 2.32
CA GLY A 132 0.65 16.81 2.98
C GLY A 132 0.53 16.90 4.50
N ARG A 133 0.56 15.75 5.17
CA ARG A 133 0.29 15.66 6.60
C ARG A 133 1.47 16.11 7.46
N ASN A 134 1.15 16.65 8.64
CA ASN A 134 2.09 16.93 9.72
C ASN A 134 2.21 15.71 10.67
N LEU A 135 2.98 15.84 11.75
CA LEU A 135 3.18 14.77 12.73
C LEU A 135 1.85 14.25 13.31
N LEU A 136 0.89 15.15 13.54
CA LEU A 136 -0.45 14.84 14.08
C LEU A 136 -1.39 14.19 13.04
N GLY A 137 -0.93 13.96 11.81
CA GLY A 137 -1.71 13.32 10.76
C GLY A 137 -2.72 14.25 10.08
N VAL A 138 -2.62 15.56 10.32
CA VAL A 138 -3.48 16.60 9.75
C VAL A 138 -2.72 17.33 8.65
N SER A 139 -3.42 17.84 7.62
CA SER A 139 -2.79 18.66 6.58
C SER A 139 -1.98 19.82 7.17
N ARG A 140 -0.74 20.00 6.68
CA ARG A 140 0.17 21.09 7.08
C ARG A 140 -0.41 22.47 6.81
N ASN A 141 -1.18 22.61 5.74
CA ASN A 141 -1.86 23.85 5.38
C ASN A 141 -3.31 23.57 4.98
N LYS A 142 -4.19 23.54 5.99
CA LYS A 142 -5.63 23.29 5.81
C LYS A 142 -6.29 24.32 4.90
N ALA A 143 -5.92 25.59 5.02
CA ALA A 143 -6.49 26.67 4.23
C ALA A 143 -6.15 26.49 2.74
N ARG A 144 -4.89 26.16 2.43
CA ARG A 144 -4.49 25.88 1.05
C ARG A 144 -5.11 24.59 0.51
N LEU A 145 -5.21 23.54 1.32
CA LEU A 145 -5.91 22.31 0.90
C LEU A 145 -7.38 22.62 0.56
N ARG A 146 -8.05 23.44 1.38
CA ARG A 146 -9.41 23.91 1.11
C ARG A 146 -9.49 24.63 -0.24
N ASN A 147 -8.58 25.57 -0.49
CA ASN A 147 -8.53 26.29 -1.76
C ASN A 147 -8.25 25.36 -2.95
N VAL A 148 -7.34 24.40 -2.84
CA VAL A 148 -7.09 23.40 -3.89
C VAL A 148 -8.35 22.61 -4.21
N LEU A 149 -9.13 22.22 -3.19
CA LEU A 149 -10.39 21.49 -3.40
C LEU A 149 -11.46 22.37 -4.05
N ARG A 150 -11.54 23.66 -3.71
CA ARG A 150 -12.42 24.62 -4.39
C ARG A 150 -12.08 24.69 -5.88
N GLU A 151 -10.82 24.90 -6.21
CA GLU A 151 -10.33 24.98 -7.60
C GLU A 151 -10.62 23.69 -8.38
N LEU A 152 -10.38 22.51 -7.78
CA LEU A 152 -10.70 21.21 -8.38
C LEU A 152 -12.19 21.03 -8.69
N HIS A 153 -13.06 21.67 -7.91
CA HIS A 153 -14.51 21.68 -8.10
C HIS A 153 -15.00 22.83 -9.00
N GLY A 154 -14.08 23.59 -9.63
CA GLY A 154 -14.42 24.71 -10.49
C GLY A 154 -14.92 25.95 -9.74
N GLN A 155 -14.57 26.08 -8.47
CA GLN A 155 -14.81 27.25 -7.64
C GLN A 155 -13.51 28.05 -7.51
N ASP A 156 -13.49 29.28 -8.01
CA ASP A 156 -12.33 30.18 -7.88
C ASP A 156 -12.09 30.50 -6.40
N SER A 157 -10.88 30.19 -5.93
CA SER A 157 -10.44 30.41 -4.56
C SER A 157 -9.73 31.75 -4.37
N GLY A 158 -9.35 32.42 -5.46
CA GLY A 158 -8.50 33.62 -5.45
C GLY A 158 -7.02 33.34 -5.12
N ASP A 159 -6.62 32.07 -4.94
CA ASP A 159 -5.25 31.67 -4.62
C ASP A 159 -4.58 31.04 -5.87
N LEU A 160 -3.72 31.82 -6.54
CA LEU A 160 -2.99 31.37 -7.73
C LEU A 160 -2.13 30.12 -7.49
N VAL A 161 -1.61 29.95 -6.27
CA VAL A 161 -0.84 28.76 -5.91
C VAL A 161 -1.78 27.57 -5.80
N ALA A 162 -2.92 27.73 -5.13
CA ALA A 162 -3.93 26.66 -5.05
C ALA A 162 -4.44 26.23 -6.43
N LYS A 163 -4.64 27.18 -7.34
CA LYS A 163 -5.02 26.90 -8.73
C LYS A 163 -3.97 26.06 -9.47
N ALA A 164 -2.70 26.47 -9.42
CA ALA A 164 -1.61 25.68 -10.02
C ALA A 164 -1.49 24.26 -9.43
N LEU A 165 -1.73 24.11 -8.12
CA LEU A 165 -1.75 22.83 -7.44
C LEU A 165 -2.95 21.96 -7.88
N ALA A 166 -4.13 22.55 -8.04
CA ALA A 166 -5.32 21.89 -8.56
C ALA A 166 -5.13 21.43 -10.01
N ASP A 167 -4.50 22.26 -10.85
CA ASP A 167 -4.16 21.91 -12.23
C ASP A 167 -3.23 20.69 -12.29
N ALA A 168 -2.26 20.60 -11.40
CA ALA A 168 -1.37 19.43 -11.32
C ALA A 168 -2.13 18.15 -10.98
N VAL A 169 -3.08 18.21 -10.05
CA VAL A 169 -3.98 17.08 -9.71
C VAL A 169 -4.87 16.72 -10.90
N GLY A 170 -5.51 17.71 -11.54
CA GLY A 170 -6.37 17.50 -12.70
C GLY A 170 -5.64 16.86 -13.88
N LYS A 171 -4.39 17.27 -14.14
CA LYS A 171 -3.51 16.64 -15.15
C LYS A 171 -3.26 15.16 -14.84
N GLN A 172 -3.03 14.80 -13.57
CA GLN A 172 -2.86 13.38 -13.21
C GLN A 172 -4.17 12.59 -13.29
N GLN A 173 -5.31 13.19 -12.92
CA GLN A 173 -6.62 12.56 -13.09
C GLN A 173 -6.89 12.22 -14.55
N GLU A 174 -6.66 13.18 -15.46
CA GLU A 174 -6.87 12.97 -16.90
C GLU A 174 -5.88 11.95 -17.49
N ARG A 175 -4.60 12.02 -17.10
CA ARG A 175 -3.59 11.03 -17.51
C ARG A 175 -4.00 9.62 -17.10
N LEU A 176 -4.39 9.42 -15.84
CA LEU A 176 -4.78 8.09 -15.34
C LEU A 176 -6.08 7.61 -16.01
N ARG A 177 -7.05 8.51 -16.27
CA ARG A 177 -8.25 8.18 -17.04
C ARG A 177 -7.91 7.65 -18.43
N GLN A 178 -7.03 8.34 -19.15
CA GLN A 178 -6.58 7.92 -20.48
C GLN A 178 -5.83 6.58 -20.44
N LEU A 179 -4.98 6.37 -19.43
CA LEU A 179 -4.28 5.09 -19.23
C LEU A 179 -5.25 3.95 -18.93
N PHE A 180 -6.22 4.16 -18.05
CA PHE A 180 -7.25 3.16 -17.74
C PHE A 180 -8.02 2.76 -19.01
N ASN A 181 -8.38 3.75 -19.84
CA ASN A 181 -9.06 3.50 -21.10
C ASN A 181 -8.15 2.78 -22.10
N ALA A 182 -6.85 3.12 -22.15
CA ALA A 182 -5.89 2.46 -23.02
C ALA A 182 -5.77 0.95 -22.75
N TYR A 183 -5.92 0.51 -21.49
CA TYR A 183 -5.89 -0.92 -21.12
C TYR A 183 -7.26 -1.60 -21.12
N GLY A 184 -8.24 -1.05 -21.85
CA GLY A 184 -9.54 -1.67 -22.13
C GLY A 184 -10.70 -1.19 -21.26
N GLY A 185 -10.48 -0.18 -20.41
CA GLY A 185 -11.55 0.54 -19.72
C GLY A 185 -12.27 1.57 -20.58
N ASP A 186 -13.30 2.19 -20.02
CA ASP A 186 -14.08 3.24 -20.70
C ASP A 186 -14.65 4.27 -19.71
N ILE A 187 -13.75 5.03 -19.08
CA ILE A 187 -14.09 6.14 -18.19
C ILE A 187 -14.38 7.38 -19.04
N GLY A 188 -15.60 7.89 -18.93
CA GLY A 188 -16.01 9.17 -19.52
C GLY A 188 -15.25 10.36 -18.92
N LYS A 189 -15.05 11.42 -19.70
CA LYS A 189 -14.49 12.67 -19.19
C LYS A 189 -15.58 13.44 -18.44
N LEU A 190 -15.22 13.98 -17.27
CA LEU A 190 -16.09 14.78 -16.42
C LEU A 190 -15.40 16.12 -16.15
N ASP A 191 -16.00 17.21 -16.60
CA ASP A 191 -15.49 18.55 -16.28
C ASP A 191 -15.69 18.84 -14.79
N ASN A 192 -14.73 19.50 -14.15
CA ASN A 192 -14.74 19.77 -12.70
C ASN A 192 -15.03 18.51 -11.88
N PHE A 193 -14.32 17.42 -12.18
CA PHE A 193 -14.43 16.15 -11.47
C PHE A 193 -14.17 16.32 -9.97
N GLY A 194 -13.43 17.33 -9.53
CA GLY A 194 -13.14 17.50 -8.12
C GLY A 194 -12.25 16.37 -7.60
N VAL A 195 -12.71 15.69 -6.55
CA VAL A 195 -12.05 14.51 -5.98
C VAL A 195 -13.00 13.32 -5.92
N SER A 196 -12.46 12.12 -5.69
CA SER A 196 -13.29 10.91 -5.53
C SER A 196 -14.10 10.96 -4.22
N HIS A 197 -15.31 10.42 -4.24
CA HIS A 197 -16.19 10.37 -3.08
C HIS A 197 -16.11 8.98 -2.42
N SER A 198 -15.99 8.94 -1.10
CA SER A 198 -16.13 7.71 -0.32
C SER A 198 -17.10 7.96 0.83
N HIS A 199 -18.10 7.09 0.94
CA HIS A 199 -19.22 7.25 1.86
C HIS A 199 -19.02 6.43 3.12
N ASP A 200 -19.14 7.04 4.31
CA ASP A 200 -19.19 6.30 5.57
C ASP A 200 -20.61 5.75 5.77
N ALA A 201 -20.80 4.49 5.37
CA ALA A 201 -22.09 3.80 5.53
C ALA A 201 -22.53 3.70 7.00
N ALA A 202 -21.61 3.67 7.96
CA ALA A 202 -21.95 3.62 9.39
C ALA A 202 -22.44 4.99 9.89
N ALA A 203 -21.81 6.09 9.45
CA ALA A 203 -22.29 7.44 9.73
C ALA A 203 -23.68 7.69 9.13
N ILE A 204 -23.89 7.27 7.88
CA ILE A 204 -25.19 7.38 7.18
C ILE A 204 -26.26 6.53 7.87
N ARG A 205 -25.91 5.33 8.34
CA ARG A 205 -26.84 4.44 9.08
C ARG A 205 -27.25 5.01 10.43
N LYS A 206 -26.37 5.79 11.08
CA LYS A 206 -26.63 6.43 12.38
C LYS A 206 -27.45 7.71 12.27
N ALA A 207 -27.47 8.36 11.11
CA ALA A 207 -28.28 9.55 10.88
C ALA A 207 -29.78 9.23 11.03
N ALA A 208 -30.58 10.23 11.45
CA ALA A 208 -32.02 10.03 11.57
C ALA A 208 -32.65 9.75 10.19
N PRO A 209 -33.78 9.01 10.12
CA PRO A 209 -34.46 8.77 8.85
C PRO A 209 -34.73 10.08 8.09
N GLY A 210 -34.28 10.16 6.84
CA GLY A 210 -34.44 11.35 5.99
C GLY A 210 -33.44 12.48 6.24
N GLU A 211 -32.64 12.44 7.30
CA GLU A 211 -31.67 13.49 7.62
C GLU A 211 -30.58 13.58 6.54
N TRP A 212 -30.10 12.44 6.06
CA TRP A 212 -29.06 12.39 5.04
C TRP A 212 -29.56 12.99 3.72
N GLU A 213 -30.76 12.59 3.28
CA GLU A 213 -31.39 13.09 2.06
C GLU A 213 -31.59 14.61 2.13
N GLN A 214 -32.13 15.12 3.25
CA GLN A 214 -32.32 16.55 3.46
C GLN A 214 -31.00 17.31 3.46
N PHE A 215 -29.97 16.80 4.15
CA PHE A 215 -28.67 17.43 4.21
C PHE A 215 -27.99 17.52 2.84
N VAL A 216 -28.12 16.47 2.04
CA VAL A 216 -27.52 16.38 0.71
C VAL A 216 -28.27 17.24 -0.31
N PHE A 217 -29.59 17.35 -0.20
CA PHE A 217 -30.45 18.02 -1.20
C PHE A 217 -29.99 19.43 -1.58
N ASP A 218 -29.71 20.28 -0.58
CA ASP A 218 -29.31 21.67 -0.80
C ASP A 218 -27.83 21.83 -1.23
N ARG A 219 -27.08 20.73 -1.34
CA ARG A 219 -25.63 20.72 -1.62
C ARG A 219 -25.29 20.17 -3.00
N LEU A 220 -26.27 19.67 -3.74
CA LEU A 220 -26.08 19.08 -5.06
C LEU A 220 -26.34 20.06 -6.19
N ASP A 221 -25.53 19.95 -7.24
CA ASP A 221 -25.79 20.57 -8.53
C ASP A 221 -26.74 19.68 -9.34
N TRP A 222 -28.05 19.88 -9.13
CA TRP A 222 -29.11 19.11 -9.79
C TRP A 222 -29.13 19.26 -11.31
N SER A 223 -28.47 20.28 -11.87
CA SER A 223 -28.32 20.44 -13.32
C SER A 223 -27.35 19.44 -13.95
N ARG A 224 -26.52 18.80 -13.12
CA ARG A 224 -25.52 17.80 -13.52
C ARG A 224 -25.96 16.37 -13.21
N ILE A 225 -27.13 16.20 -12.59
CA ILE A 225 -27.66 14.90 -12.21
C ILE A 225 -28.78 14.56 -13.17
N THR A 226 -28.60 13.48 -13.93
CA THR A 226 -29.61 12.98 -14.85
C THR A 226 -30.69 12.22 -14.08
N ASP A 227 -31.94 12.64 -14.25
CA ASP A 227 -33.10 11.86 -13.82
C ASP A 227 -33.28 10.68 -14.78
N LEU A 228 -33.04 9.48 -14.27
CA LEU A 228 -33.11 8.23 -15.04
C LEU A 228 -34.52 7.94 -15.58
N ARG A 229 -35.57 8.59 -15.07
CA ARG A 229 -36.94 8.45 -15.57
C ARG A 229 -37.22 9.33 -16.77
N THR A 230 -36.53 10.47 -16.89
CA THR A 230 -36.80 11.45 -17.95
C THR A 230 -35.65 11.60 -18.93
N GLY A 231 -34.50 10.99 -18.68
CA GLY A 231 -33.29 11.12 -19.49
C GLY A 231 -32.67 12.52 -19.45
N LYS A 232 -33.26 13.44 -18.69
CA LYS A 232 -32.89 14.86 -18.61
C LYS A 232 -32.30 15.19 -17.24
N PRO A 233 -31.53 16.28 -17.12
CA PRO A 233 -31.13 16.80 -15.82
C PRO A 233 -32.34 17.08 -14.91
N PHE A 234 -32.17 16.86 -13.60
CA PHE A 234 -33.18 17.19 -12.59
C PHE A 234 -33.51 18.70 -12.56
N ALA A 235 -32.56 19.55 -12.94
CA ALA A 235 -32.74 20.99 -13.06
C ALA A 235 -32.15 21.51 -14.38
N SER A 236 -32.72 22.60 -14.93
CA SER A 236 -32.31 23.17 -16.23
C SER A 236 -30.97 23.92 -16.18
N GLU A 237 -30.62 24.48 -15.03
CA GLU A 237 -29.44 25.32 -14.85
C GLU A 237 -28.81 25.14 -13.47
N ARG A 238 -27.53 25.48 -13.35
CA ARG A 238 -26.76 25.32 -12.11
C ARG A 238 -27.38 26.13 -10.98
N GLY A 239 -27.62 25.49 -9.84
CA GLY A 239 -28.23 26.11 -8.65
C GLY A 239 -29.76 26.12 -8.64
N ALA A 240 -30.43 25.77 -9.75
CA ALA A 240 -31.88 25.59 -9.74
C ALA A 240 -32.26 24.31 -8.98
N MET A 241 -33.36 24.39 -8.24
CA MET A 241 -33.84 23.28 -7.41
C MET A 241 -34.89 22.44 -8.14
N PRO A 242 -34.79 21.11 -8.12
CA PRO A 242 -35.76 20.22 -8.74
C PRO A 242 -37.03 20.10 -7.87
N ASN A 243 -38.02 19.35 -8.37
CA ASN A 243 -39.14 18.94 -7.53
C ASN A 243 -38.63 18.15 -6.31
N ARG A 244 -38.86 18.71 -5.12
CA ARG A 244 -38.33 18.18 -3.87
C ARG A 244 -38.73 16.74 -3.60
N ALA A 245 -39.99 16.36 -3.83
CA ALA A 245 -40.45 14.99 -3.57
C ALA A 245 -39.70 13.97 -4.44
N ARG A 246 -39.53 14.27 -5.74
CA ARG A 246 -38.78 13.40 -6.67
C ARG A 246 -37.30 13.29 -6.31
N ALA A 247 -36.69 14.42 -5.95
CA ALA A 247 -35.29 14.44 -5.53
C ALA A 247 -35.05 13.67 -4.22
N MET A 248 -35.98 13.74 -3.26
CA MET A 248 -35.92 12.95 -2.03
C MET A 248 -36.02 11.45 -2.30
N GLU A 249 -36.90 11.02 -3.20
CA GLU A 249 -37.03 9.61 -3.62
C GLU A 249 -35.72 9.09 -4.23
N PHE A 250 -35.15 9.84 -5.18
CA PHE A 250 -33.85 9.52 -5.79
C PHE A 250 -32.72 9.41 -4.75
N LEU A 251 -32.65 10.35 -3.80
CA LEU A 251 -31.64 10.30 -2.74
C LEU A 251 -31.87 9.10 -1.81
N ALA A 252 -33.11 8.75 -1.50
CA ALA A 252 -33.41 7.56 -0.70
C ALA A 252 -32.91 6.27 -1.39
N GLU A 253 -33.07 6.14 -2.70
CA GLU A 253 -32.53 5.01 -3.47
C GLU A 253 -31.00 4.95 -3.44
N ILE A 254 -30.33 6.11 -3.49
CA ILE A 254 -28.87 6.20 -3.36
C ILE A 254 -28.44 5.78 -1.97
N ARG A 255 -29.11 6.29 -0.92
CA ARG A 255 -28.83 5.93 0.47
C ARG A 255 -28.95 4.43 0.66
N GLU A 256 -30.01 3.82 0.14
CA GLU A 256 -30.20 2.37 0.21
C GLU A 256 -29.08 1.61 -0.53
N GLY A 257 -28.68 2.08 -1.72
CA GLY A 257 -27.54 1.53 -2.45
C GLY A 257 -26.24 1.58 -1.65
N ILE A 258 -25.97 2.67 -0.95
CA ILE A 258 -24.79 2.80 -0.08
C ILE A 258 -24.89 1.83 1.10
N LEU A 259 -26.04 1.76 1.77
CA LEU A 259 -26.23 0.94 2.97
C LEU A 259 -26.21 -0.58 2.68
N THR A 260 -26.64 -0.98 1.48
CA THR A 260 -26.67 -2.37 1.01
C THR A 260 -25.42 -2.75 0.21
N GLN A 261 -24.46 -1.83 0.05
CA GLN A 261 -23.28 -1.99 -0.80
C GLN A 261 -23.62 -2.40 -2.25
N GLY A 262 -24.76 -1.89 -2.76
CA GLY A 262 -25.28 -2.16 -4.09
C GLY A 262 -25.92 -3.54 -4.25
N SER A 263 -26.08 -4.31 -3.18
CA SER A 263 -26.75 -5.63 -3.23
C SER A 263 -28.21 -5.52 -3.68
N ASN A 264 -28.88 -4.41 -3.36
CA ASN A 264 -30.26 -4.15 -3.75
C ASN A 264 -30.46 -3.97 -5.28
N ARG A 265 -29.43 -3.54 -6.01
CA ARG A 265 -29.47 -3.31 -7.46
C ARG A 265 -28.89 -4.48 -8.27
N ARG A 266 -28.52 -5.58 -7.60
CA ARG A 266 -27.82 -6.69 -8.23
C ARG A 266 -28.79 -7.84 -8.47
N ASP A 267 -29.13 -8.07 -9.73
CA ASP A 267 -29.89 -9.26 -10.11
C ASP A 267 -29.08 -10.52 -9.76
N PRO A 268 -29.70 -11.52 -9.10
CA PRO A 268 -29.10 -12.83 -8.93
C PRO A 268 -28.76 -13.43 -10.31
N ARG A 269 -27.50 -13.82 -10.51
CA ARG A 269 -27.04 -14.48 -11.74
C ARG A 269 -26.45 -15.84 -11.39
N MET A 270 -26.68 -16.83 -12.26
CA MET A 270 -26.15 -18.19 -12.11
C MET A 270 -24.61 -18.26 -12.30
N THR A 271 -23.96 -17.16 -12.71
CA THR A 271 -22.50 -17.08 -12.86
C THR A 271 -21.85 -16.41 -11.64
N PRO A 272 -20.94 -17.09 -10.91
CA PRO A 272 -20.18 -16.48 -9.82
C PRO A 272 -19.24 -15.39 -10.36
N GLY A 273 -19.43 -14.11 -9.98
CA GLY A 273 -18.49 -13.04 -10.33
C GLY A 273 -19.03 -11.61 -10.16
N GLY A 274 -18.19 -10.69 -9.67
CA GLY A 274 -18.44 -9.26 -9.67
C GLY A 274 -18.34 -8.62 -11.06
N LYS A 275 -18.67 -7.32 -11.17
CA LYS A 275 -18.41 -6.55 -12.40
C LYS A 275 -16.92 -6.65 -12.76
N ALA A 276 -16.62 -6.87 -14.04
CA ALA A 276 -15.25 -6.87 -14.54
C ALA A 276 -14.58 -5.52 -14.30
N LEU A 277 -13.26 -5.51 -14.05
CA LEU A 277 -12.54 -4.30 -13.65
C LEU A 277 -12.70 -3.15 -14.65
N TYR A 278 -12.66 -3.44 -15.96
CA TYR A 278 -12.84 -2.45 -17.01
C TYR A 278 -14.19 -1.68 -16.95
N ASN A 279 -15.23 -2.27 -16.34
CA ASN A 279 -16.54 -1.64 -16.15
C ASN A 279 -16.67 -0.91 -14.80
N ARG A 280 -15.69 -1.00 -13.90
CA ARG A 280 -15.80 -0.47 -12.53
C ARG A 280 -16.02 1.04 -12.49
N HIS A 281 -15.39 1.76 -13.40
CA HIS A 281 -15.39 3.23 -13.47
C HIS A 281 -16.15 3.77 -14.70
N ALA A 282 -16.87 2.89 -15.42
CA ALA A 282 -17.60 3.26 -16.63
C ALA A 282 -18.92 4.01 -16.33
N GLU A 283 -19.43 3.87 -15.11
CA GLU A 283 -20.62 4.59 -14.65
C GLU A 283 -20.27 6.05 -14.37
N HIS A 284 -21.13 6.96 -14.84
CA HIS A 284 -21.00 8.38 -14.55
C HIS A 284 -21.17 8.63 -13.05
N ARG A 285 -20.48 9.65 -12.53
CA ARG A 285 -20.68 10.11 -11.16
C ARG A 285 -22.17 10.47 -10.99
N VAL A 286 -22.81 9.92 -9.96
CA VAL A 286 -24.24 10.13 -9.73
C VAL A 286 -24.48 11.40 -8.90
N LEU A 287 -23.67 11.62 -7.86
CA LEU A 287 -23.78 12.79 -6.98
C LEU A 287 -22.79 13.88 -7.41
N HIS A 288 -23.31 15.01 -7.86
CA HIS A 288 -22.53 16.20 -8.20
C HIS A 288 -22.78 17.28 -7.14
N PHE A 289 -21.75 17.70 -6.41
CA PHE A 289 -21.86 18.81 -5.45
C PHE A 289 -21.76 20.16 -6.17
N LEU A 290 -22.41 21.18 -5.61
CA LEU A 290 -22.44 22.53 -6.17
C LEU A 290 -21.05 23.11 -6.34
N ASP A 291 -20.18 22.90 -5.36
CA ASP A 291 -18.83 23.46 -5.30
C ASP A 291 -17.93 22.64 -4.36
N GLY A 292 -16.72 23.14 -4.10
CA GLY A 292 -15.78 22.47 -3.19
C GLY A 292 -16.20 22.56 -1.73
N ASP A 293 -16.80 23.67 -1.31
CA ASP A 293 -17.23 23.88 0.08
C ASP A 293 -18.36 22.93 0.48
N THR A 294 -19.39 22.80 -0.35
CA THR A 294 -20.50 21.85 -0.17
C THR A 294 -20.02 20.40 -0.17
N TRP A 295 -19.03 20.06 -1.01
CA TRP A 295 -18.39 18.75 -0.98
C TRP A 295 -17.64 18.50 0.34
N MET A 296 -16.88 19.48 0.82
CA MET A 296 -16.14 19.36 2.10
C MET A 296 -17.07 19.23 3.29
N ASP A 297 -18.18 19.98 3.32
CA ASP A 297 -19.23 19.86 4.34
C ASP A 297 -19.83 18.45 4.36
N TYR A 298 -20.10 17.89 3.18
CA TYR A 298 -20.55 16.50 3.06
C TYR A 298 -19.51 15.52 3.56
N ASN A 299 -18.26 15.66 3.12
CA ASN A 299 -17.18 14.76 3.49
C ASN A 299 -16.89 14.80 5.01
N ALA A 300 -17.07 15.97 5.66
CA ALA A 300 -16.89 16.10 7.10
C ALA A 300 -17.93 15.30 7.92
N ARG A 301 -19.13 15.11 7.38
CA ARG A 301 -20.25 14.47 8.09
C ARG A 301 -20.48 13.01 7.68
N PHE A 302 -20.31 12.70 6.40
CA PHE A 302 -20.64 11.41 5.78
C PHE A 302 -19.51 10.84 4.92
N GLY A 303 -18.33 11.44 4.92
CA GLY A 303 -17.15 10.94 4.21
C GLY A 303 -16.40 9.87 5.00
N ALA A 304 -15.86 8.86 4.31
CA ALA A 304 -15.07 7.80 4.95
C ALA A 304 -13.60 8.18 5.20
N SER A 305 -13.11 9.26 4.59
CA SER A 305 -11.72 9.72 4.69
C SER A 305 -11.62 11.24 4.69
N ASP A 306 -10.55 11.81 5.25
CA ASP A 306 -10.30 13.24 5.16
C ASP A 306 -9.99 13.67 3.72
N PRO A 307 -10.16 14.97 3.38
CA PRO A 307 -10.05 15.43 2.00
C PRO A 307 -8.71 15.15 1.31
N PHE A 308 -7.60 15.20 2.05
CA PHE A 308 -6.28 14.88 1.49
C PHE A 308 -6.23 13.39 1.10
N SER A 309 -6.72 12.52 1.96
CA SER A 309 -6.84 11.09 1.66
C SER A 309 -7.78 10.77 0.51
N SER A 310 -8.93 11.44 0.42
CA SER A 310 -9.86 11.23 -0.69
C SER A 310 -9.22 11.59 -2.03
N MET A 311 -8.45 12.69 -2.07
CA MET A 311 -7.72 13.14 -3.26
C MET A 311 -6.59 12.17 -3.66
N VAL A 312 -5.64 11.91 -2.75
CA VAL A 312 -4.47 11.08 -3.05
C VAL A 312 -4.85 9.61 -3.21
N GLY A 313 -5.73 9.11 -2.35
CA GLY A 313 -6.25 7.74 -2.38
C GLY A 313 -7.02 7.42 -3.66
N GLY A 314 -7.79 8.37 -4.20
CA GLY A 314 -8.46 8.21 -5.50
C GLY A 314 -7.47 8.00 -6.65
N LEU A 315 -6.40 8.81 -6.71
CA LEU A 315 -5.35 8.68 -7.71
C LEU A 315 -4.58 7.34 -7.57
N HIS A 316 -4.21 6.97 -6.34
CA HIS A 316 -3.51 5.71 -6.06
C HIS A 316 -4.39 4.48 -6.36
N GLY A 317 -5.70 4.57 -6.07
CA GLY A 317 -6.67 3.54 -6.39
C GLY A 317 -6.76 3.28 -7.89
N LEU A 318 -6.84 4.33 -8.70
CA LEU A 318 -6.86 4.22 -10.16
C LEU A 318 -5.53 3.70 -10.72
N ALA A 319 -4.39 4.17 -10.18
CA ALA A 319 -3.07 3.65 -10.53
C ALA A 319 -2.93 2.14 -10.28
N ARG A 320 -3.49 1.64 -9.16
CA ARG A 320 -3.54 0.21 -8.84
C ARG A 320 -4.42 -0.59 -9.79
N ASP A 321 -5.56 -0.04 -10.19
CA ASP A 321 -6.45 -0.70 -11.15
C ASP A 321 -5.78 -0.77 -12.54
N ILE A 322 -5.13 0.31 -12.98
CA ILE A 322 -4.32 0.35 -14.23
C ILE A 322 -3.20 -0.69 -14.19
N ALA A 323 -2.47 -0.82 -13.07
CA ALA A 323 -1.38 -1.79 -12.95
C ALA A 323 -1.86 -3.22 -13.18
N GLN A 324 -3.01 -3.59 -12.62
CA GLN A 324 -3.61 -4.90 -12.83
C GLN A 324 -4.04 -5.10 -14.29
N MET A 325 -4.69 -4.09 -14.89
CA MET A 325 -5.13 -4.16 -16.29
C MET A 325 -3.95 -4.25 -17.26
N ARG A 326 -2.88 -3.50 -16.99
CA ARG A 326 -1.65 -3.52 -17.79
C ARG A 326 -1.00 -4.88 -17.79
N VAL A 327 -0.97 -5.62 -16.69
CA VAL A 327 -0.26 -6.92 -16.60
C VAL A 327 -1.18 -8.10 -16.94
N LEU A 328 -2.41 -8.10 -16.44
CA LEU A 328 -3.32 -9.25 -16.53
C LEU A 328 -4.47 -9.05 -17.53
N GLY A 329 -4.59 -7.87 -18.13
CA GLY A 329 -5.65 -7.52 -19.07
C GLY A 329 -6.90 -6.91 -18.40
N PRO A 330 -7.90 -6.48 -19.19
CA PRO A 330 -9.09 -5.75 -18.73
C PRO A 330 -9.90 -6.44 -17.62
N ASN A 331 -9.83 -7.78 -17.56
CA ASN A 331 -10.30 -8.55 -16.42
C ASN A 331 -9.14 -9.35 -15.78
N PRO A 332 -8.49 -8.79 -14.73
CA PRO A 332 -7.30 -9.39 -14.15
C PRO A 332 -7.47 -10.81 -13.61
N ARG A 333 -8.66 -11.13 -13.05
CA ARG A 333 -8.95 -12.48 -12.53
C ARG A 333 -9.03 -13.50 -13.66
N MET A 334 -9.70 -13.16 -14.76
CA MET A 334 -9.74 -14.03 -15.95
C MET A 334 -8.35 -14.15 -16.59
N GLY A 335 -7.58 -13.06 -16.64
CA GLY A 335 -6.20 -13.09 -17.14
C GLY A 335 -5.31 -14.05 -16.35
N LEU A 336 -5.36 -13.96 -15.01
CA LEU A 336 -4.61 -14.87 -14.14
C LEU A 336 -5.06 -16.33 -14.27
N GLU A 337 -6.37 -16.56 -14.41
CA GLU A 337 -6.91 -17.91 -14.62
C GLU A 337 -6.46 -18.48 -15.97
N PHE A 338 -6.53 -17.68 -17.03
CA PHE A 338 -6.02 -18.06 -18.35
C PHE A 338 -4.52 -18.39 -18.31
N ALA A 339 -3.70 -17.54 -17.66
CA ALA A 339 -2.28 -17.82 -17.47
C ALA A 339 -2.05 -19.15 -16.73
N SER A 340 -2.86 -19.42 -15.69
CA SER A 340 -2.80 -20.68 -14.93
C SER A 340 -3.16 -21.91 -15.79
N GLN A 341 -4.13 -21.77 -16.68
CA GLN A 341 -4.51 -22.82 -17.64
C GLN A 341 -3.40 -23.07 -18.67
N VAL A 342 -2.77 -22.02 -19.21
CA VAL A 342 -1.61 -22.13 -20.11
C VAL A 342 -0.46 -22.86 -19.40
N ALA A 343 -0.14 -22.48 -18.16
CA ALA A 343 0.89 -23.14 -17.36
C ALA A 343 0.56 -24.63 -17.14
N THR A 344 -0.68 -24.95 -16.78
CA THR A 344 -1.14 -26.32 -16.55
C THR A 344 -1.06 -27.15 -17.82
N LYS A 345 -1.50 -26.60 -18.96
CA LYS A 345 -1.42 -27.26 -20.26
C LYS A 345 0.03 -27.54 -20.67
N ARG A 346 0.95 -26.62 -20.38
CA ARG A 346 2.38 -26.77 -20.69
C ARG A 346 3.04 -27.92 -19.93
N VAL A 347 2.64 -28.16 -18.69
CA VAL A 347 3.23 -29.21 -17.84
C VAL A 347 2.39 -30.50 -17.80
N ALA A 348 1.35 -30.59 -18.64
CA ALA A 348 0.42 -31.70 -18.66
C ALA A 348 1.16 -33.04 -18.83
N GLY A 349 0.83 -34.01 -17.97
CA GLY A 349 1.48 -35.32 -17.95
C GLY A 349 2.68 -35.41 -17.00
N ASN A 350 3.13 -34.30 -16.39
CA ASN A 350 4.10 -34.30 -15.30
C ASN A 350 3.41 -33.96 -13.96
N VAL A 351 3.09 -34.98 -13.17
CA VAL A 351 2.35 -34.86 -11.91
C VAL A 351 3.01 -33.88 -10.91
N SER A 352 4.34 -33.90 -10.82
CA SER A 352 5.08 -33.01 -9.90
C SER A 352 4.99 -31.56 -10.34
N ALA A 353 5.22 -31.29 -11.63
CA ALA A 353 5.13 -29.96 -12.20
C ALA A 353 3.69 -29.41 -12.17
N GLU A 354 2.68 -30.24 -12.44
CA GLU A 354 1.26 -29.87 -12.29
C GLU A 354 0.93 -29.49 -10.85
N LYS A 355 1.42 -30.23 -9.85
CA LYS A 355 1.25 -29.88 -8.43
C LYS A 355 1.91 -28.54 -8.09
N ALA A 356 3.10 -28.27 -8.63
CA ALA A 356 3.80 -27.00 -8.45
C ALA A 356 3.00 -25.83 -9.07
N VAL A 357 2.51 -26.00 -10.31
CA VAL A 357 1.65 -25.02 -11.00
C VAL A 357 0.38 -24.76 -10.20
N ARG A 358 -0.34 -25.80 -9.75
CA ARG A 358 -1.55 -25.64 -8.93
C ARG A 358 -1.30 -24.85 -7.65
N LYS A 359 -0.20 -25.17 -6.94
CA LYS A 359 0.18 -24.46 -5.70
C LYS A 359 0.51 -22.99 -5.97
N LYS A 360 1.25 -22.69 -7.03
CA LYS A 360 1.63 -21.31 -7.38
C LYS A 360 0.47 -20.51 -7.97
N ALA A 361 -0.43 -21.13 -8.73
CA ALA A 361 -1.69 -20.53 -9.16
C ALA A 361 -2.55 -20.12 -7.96
N ALA A 362 -2.73 -21.02 -6.97
CA ALA A 362 -3.46 -20.71 -5.75
C ALA A 362 -2.83 -19.51 -4.99
N LEU A 363 -1.51 -19.54 -4.80
CA LEU A 363 -0.77 -18.44 -4.18
C LEU A 363 -0.95 -17.11 -4.95
N ALA A 364 -0.82 -17.13 -6.28
CA ALA A 364 -1.00 -15.95 -7.12
C ALA A 364 -2.42 -15.37 -7.02
N ARG A 365 -3.46 -16.22 -6.95
CA ARG A 365 -4.84 -15.78 -6.72
C ARG A 365 -4.99 -15.08 -5.37
N THR A 366 -4.43 -15.65 -4.30
CA THR A 366 -4.43 -15.03 -2.97
C THR A 366 -3.66 -13.70 -2.98
N MET A 367 -2.48 -13.64 -3.60
CA MET A 367 -1.69 -12.41 -3.74
C MET A 367 -2.46 -11.32 -4.50
N LEU A 368 -3.11 -11.67 -5.62
CA LEU A 368 -3.95 -10.74 -6.37
C LEU A 368 -5.11 -10.22 -5.51
N ALA A 369 -5.72 -11.09 -4.69
CA ALA A 369 -6.80 -10.73 -3.79
C ALA A 369 -6.35 -9.76 -2.67
N HIS A 370 -5.08 -9.84 -2.23
CA HIS A 370 -4.47 -8.83 -1.34
C HIS A 370 -4.25 -7.48 -2.02
N ILE A 371 -3.91 -7.48 -3.32
CA ILE A 371 -3.72 -6.24 -4.10
C ILE A 371 -5.06 -5.58 -4.40
N ASP A 372 -6.03 -6.33 -4.92
CA ASP A 372 -7.35 -5.79 -5.31
C ASP A 372 -8.22 -5.41 -4.09
N GLY A 373 -7.88 -5.93 -2.91
CA GLY A 373 -8.53 -5.65 -1.62
C GLY A 373 -9.74 -6.54 -1.35
N SER A 374 -10.01 -7.55 -2.16
CA SER A 374 -11.15 -8.45 -1.97
C SER A 374 -11.05 -9.31 -0.71
N VAL A 375 -9.84 -9.57 -0.21
CA VAL A 375 -9.62 -10.20 1.10
C VAL A 375 -9.98 -9.31 2.29
N ASN A 376 -10.15 -8.00 2.08
CA ASN A 376 -10.51 -7.06 3.15
C ASN A 376 -12.03 -6.92 3.35
N GLN A 377 -12.84 -7.74 2.67
CA GLN A 377 -14.28 -7.78 2.94
C GLN A 377 -14.52 -8.38 4.32
N THR A 378 -15.13 -7.58 5.19
CA THR A 378 -15.27 -7.92 6.60
C THR A 378 -16.52 -8.73 6.85
N GLU A 379 -16.37 -9.85 7.57
CA GLU A 379 -17.52 -10.67 7.95
C GLU A 379 -18.21 -10.12 9.20
N GLN A 380 -17.44 -9.78 10.23
CA GLN A 380 -17.96 -9.22 11.49
C GLN A 380 -17.23 -7.94 11.85
N GLU A 381 -17.91 -6.79 11.66
CA GLU A 381 -17.34 -5.46 11.86
C GLU A 381 -16.85 -5.23 13.30
N GLY A 382 -17.59 -5.70 14.30
CA GLY A 382 -17.23 -5.53 15.71
C GLY A 382 -15.89 -6.18 16.07
N TRP A 383 -15.72 -7.46 15.75
CA TRP A 383 -14.46 -8.17 15.98
C TRP A 383 -13.32 -7.60 15.15
N ALA A 384 -13.54 -7.34 13.86
CA ALA A 384 -12.53 -6.74 12.99
C ALA A 384 -12.01 -5.42 13.57
N ARG A 385 -12.93 -4.55 14.03
CA ARG A 385 -12.59 -3.25 14.62
C ARG A 385 -11.87 -3.39 15.96
N PHE A 386 -12.30 -4.30 16.83
CA PHE A 386 -11.63 -4.56 18.11
C PHE A 386 -10.19 -5.00 17.88
N PHE A 387 -9.99 -6.07 17.10
CA PHE A 387 -8.68 -6.65 16.86
C PHE A 387 -7.74 -5.67 16.11
N ALA A 388 -8.25 -4.95 15.11
CA ALA A 388 -7.46 -3.92 14.42
C ALA A 388 -7.09 -2.76 15.35
N SER A 389 -8.03 -2.26 16.17
CA SER A 389 -7.73 -1.19 17.13
C SER A 389 -6.69 -1.63 18.17
N THR A 390 -6.78 -2.86 18.67
CA THR A 390 -5.81 -3.43 19.61
C THR A 390 -4.42 -3.57 18.99
N ARG A 391 -4.31 -4.09 17.76
CA ARG A 391 -3.04 -4.16 17.03
C ARG A 391 -2.45 -2.78 16.75
N SER A 392 -3.28 -1.81 16.39
CA SER A 392 -2.86 -0.41 16.26
C SER A 392 -2.28 0.13 17.59
N VAL A 393 -2.98 -0.04 18.71
CA VAL A 393 -2.49 0.34 20.05
C VAL A 393 -1.16 -0.34 20.38
N LEU A 394 -1.06 -1.65 20.18
CA LEU A 394 0.18 -2.41 20.39
C LEU A 394 1.31 -1.93 19.50
N THR A 395 1.04 -1.61 18.25
CA THR A 395 2.03 -1.04 17.33
C THR A 395 2.56 0.28 17.87
N SER A 396 1.67 1.16 18.33
CA SER A 396 2.05 2.41 18.97
C SER A 396 2.84 2.20 20.27
N ALA A 397 2.52 1.17 21.06
CA ALA A 397 3.22 0.86 22.30
C ALA A 397 4.58 0.15 22.10
N LYS A 398 4.78 -0.56 20.98
CA LYS A 398 5.99 -1.37 20.75
C LYS A 398 6.96 -0.80 19.70
N LEU A 399 6.49 -0.09 18.66
CA LEU A 399 7.33 0.34 17.54
C LEU A 399 7.99 1.72 17.71
N GLY A 400 7.72 2.47 18.78
CA GLY A 400 8.34 3.80 18.98
C GLY A 400 9.88 3.78 19.08
N ALA A 401 10.47 2.63 19.41
CA ALA A 401 11.92 2.41 19.47
C ALA A 401 12.45 1.55 18.30
N ALA A 402 11.63 1.27 17.29
CA ALA A 402 12.03 0.44 16.15
C ALA A 402 13.20 1.05 15.35
N ILE A 403 13.31 2.38 15.32
CA ILE A 403 14.45 3.10 14.70
C ILE A 403 15.80 2.66 15.28
N LEU A 404 15.87 2.26 16.55
CA LEU A 404 17.14 1.78 17.14
C LEU A 404 17.63 0.47 16.51
N SER A 405 16.76 -0.24 15.79
CA SER A 405 17.12 -1.44 15.03
C SER A 405 17.39 -1.14 13.55
N SER A 406 17.01 0.04 13.05
CA SER A 406 17.19 0.43 11.64
C SER A 406 18.64 0.57 11.15
N PRO A 407 19.70 0.67 11.99
CA PRO A 407 21.06 0.59 11.47
C PRO A 407 21.36 -0.68 10.68
N THR A 408 20.64 -1.79 10.91
CA THR A 408 20.80 -3.01 10.10
C THR A 408 20.39 -2.83 8.64
N ASP A 409 19.54 -1.83 8.34
CA ASP A 409 19.18 -1.47 6.96
C ASP A 409 20.41 -0.99 6.17
N LEU A 410 21.45 -0.51 6.84
CA LEU A 410 22.72 -0.13 6.21
C LEU A 410 23.45 -1.35 5.61
N ALA A 411 23.26 -2.56 6.17
CA ALA A 411 23.79 -3.78 5.58
C ALA A 411 23.05 -4.12 4.29
N THR A 412 21.72 -4.11 4.31
CA THR A 412 20.89 -4.50 3.17
C THR A 412 21.03 -3.52 2.01
N ILE A 413 21.06 -2.21 2.28
CA ILE A 413 21.25 -1.19 1.25
C ILE A 413 22.65 -1.26 0.63
N SER A 414 23.69 -1.52 1.45
CA SER A 414 25.06 -1.64 0.95
C SER A 414 25.23 -2.87 0.07
N MET A 415 24.67 -4.01 0.49
CA MET A 415 24.70 -5.23 -0.31
C MET A 415 23.88 -5.10 -1.58
N ALA A 416 22.69 -4.49 -1.52
CA ALA A 416 21.89 -4.23 -2.71
C ALA A 416 22.58 -3.28 -3.69
N ALA A 417 23.24 -2.24 -3.19
CA ALA A 417 24.05 -1.32 -4.00
C ALA A 417 25.15 -2.09 -4.74
N LYS A 418 25.93 -2.90 -4.01
CA LYS A 418 27.00 -3.72 -4.59
C LYS A 418 26.49 -4.68 -5.67
N VAL A 419 25.39 -5.40 -5.41
CA VAL A 419 24.80 -6.34 -6.38
C VAL A 419 24.28 -5.61 -7.62
N SER A 420 23.80 -4.38 -7.47
CA SER A 420 23.30 -3.56 -8.58
C SER A 420 24.41 -2.85 -9.37
N GLY A 421 25.68 -2.99 -8.96
CA GLY A 421 26.81 -2.26 -9.56
C GLY A 421 27.05 -0.85 -9.00
N LEU A 422 26.28 -0.42 -8.00
CA LEU A 422 26.44 0.87 -7.33
C LEU A 422 27.56 0.83 -6.29
N GLN A 423 28.11 2.00 -5.97
CA GLN A 423 29.08 2.15 -4.87
C GLN A 423 28.33 2.33 -3.52
N PRO A 424 28.44 1.39 -2.56
CA PRO A 424 27.72 1.49 -1.28
C PRO A 424 28.00 2.78 -0.53
N ARG A 425 29.27 3.24 -0.53
CA ARG A 425 29.69 4.49 0.12
C ARG A 425 28.92 5.72 -0.40
N ASN A 426 28.61 5.77 -1.70
CA ASN A 426 27.92 6.90 -2.31
C ASN A 426 26.45 6.91 -1.86
N VAL A 427 25.81 5.74 -1.81
CA VAL A 427 24.42 5.59 -1.32
C VAL A 427 24.32 6.01 0.15
N LEU A 428 25.28 5.60 0.98
CA LEU A 428 25.32 6.00 2.39
C LEU A 428 25.58 7.51 2.55
N ALA A 429 26.54 8.07 1.81
CA ALA A 429 26.81 9.51 1.82
C ALA A 429 25.59 10.31 1.35
N ARG A 430 24.90 9.87 0.29
CA ARG A 430 23.67 10.49 -0.20
C ARG A 430 22.55 10.42 0.83
N SER A 431 22.42 9.31 1.55
CA SER A 431 21.46 9.16 2.64
C SER A 431 21.70 10.20 3.74
N ALA A 432 22.96 10.41 4.14
CA ALA A 432 23.34 11.43 5.11
C ALA A 432 23.07 12.86 4.60
N GLN A 433 23.40 13.14 3.33
CA GLN A 433 23.12 14.44 2.70
C GLN A 433 21.62 14.74 2.66
N LEU A 434 20.79 13.76 2.28
CA LEU A 434 19.34 13.90 2.25
C LEU A 434 18.75 14.13 3.65
N ALA A 435 19.31 13.47 4.67
CA ALA A 435 18.91 13.71 6.06
C ALA A 435 19.23 15.15 6.51
N ALA A 436 20.41 15.66 6.16
CA ALA A 436 20.90 16.96 6.59
C ALA A 436 20.39 18.17 5.77
N SER A 437 20.14 18.00 4.46
CA SER A 437 19.90 19.12 3.54
C SER A 437 18.51 19.09 2.92
N ASN A 438 17.76 20.18 3.14
CA ASN A 438 16.47 20.36 2.46
C ASN A 438 16.62 20.62 0.96
N ALA A 439 17.71 21.27 0.54
CA ALA A 439 17.99 21.51 -0.88
C ALA A 439 18.19 20.19 -1.63
N THR A 440 18.91 19.22 -1.03
CA THR A 440 19.09 17.89 -1.63
C THR A 440 17.76 17.15 -1.77
N ARG A 441 16.88 17.25 -0.75
CA ARG A 441 15.52 16.70 -0.82
C ARG A 441 14.66 17.37 -1.90
N GLU A 442 14.83 18.67 -2.10
CA GLU A 442 14.14 19.42 -3.15
C GLU A 442 14.58 18.95 -4.55
N THR A 443 15.90 18.80 -4.75
CA THR A 443 16.46 18.23 -5.99
C THR A 443 15.93 16.83 -6.25
N ALA A 444 15.91 15.95 -5.24
CA ALA A 444 15.37 14.60 -5.36
C ALA A 444 13.89 14.59 -5.79
N ALA A 445 13.07 15.47 -5.21
CA ALA A 445 11.67 15.59 -5.57
C ALA A 445 11.48 16.06 -7.03
N ARG A 446 12.33 16.97 -7.52
CA ARG A 446 12.33 17.42 -8.93
C ARG A 446 12.77 16.31 -9.88
N MET A 447 13.64 15.41 -9.45
CA MET A 447 14.06 14.23 -10.21
C MET A 447 12.97 13.17 -10.37
N GLY A 448 11.93 13.17 -9.53
CA GLY A 448 10.95 12.07 -9.50
C GLY A 448 10.83 11.34 -8.17
N TYR A 449 11.75 11.59 -7.24
CA TYR A 449 11.86 10.84 -6.00
C TYR A 449 11.24 11.63 -4.85
N VAL A 450 9.92 11.49 -4.72
CA VAL A 450 9.13 12.08 -3.64
C VAL A 450 9.08 11.09 -2.47
N ALA A 451 9.36 11.57 -1.27
CA ALA A 451 9.28 10.79 -0.04
C ALA A 451 7.88 10.15 0.12
N ASP A 452 7.83 8.83 0.37
CA ASP A 452 6.58 8.06 0.46
C ASP A 452 5.68 8.64 1.56
N THR A 453 6.26 9.14 2.65
CA THR A 453 5.53 9.74 3.78
C THR A 453 4.74 10.98 3.44
N LEU A 454 5.11 11.73 2.39
CA LEU A 454 4.36 12.92 1.98
C LEU A 454 3.02 12.56 1.35
N ALA A 455 2.93 11.39 0.71
CA ALA A 455 1.72 10.86 0.09
C ALA A 455 0.94 9.90 1.02
N ASP A 456 1.37 9.71 2.26
CA ASP A 456 0.70 8.83 3.20
C ASP A 456 -0.70 9.36 3.55
N THR A 457 -1.72 8.58 3.22
CA THR A 457 -3.15 8.84 3.48
C THR A 457 -3.54 8.57 4.94
N GLY A 458 -2.59 8.67 5.87
CA GLY A 458 -2.83 8.53 7.31
C GLY A 458 -2.82 7.08 7.80
N SER A 459 -2.33 6.15 7.00
CA SER A 459 -2.27 4.73 7.33
C SER A 459 -0.84 4.23 7.21
N ALA A 460 0.12 4.91 7.85
CA ALA A 460 1.44 4.35 8.10
C ALA A 460 1.31 2.93 8.68
N ALA A 461 0.32 2.71 9.55
CA ALA A 461 -0.08 1.39 10.06
C ALA A 461 -0.49 0.41 8.94
N ALA A 462 -1.21 0.81 7.90
CA ALA A 462 -1.59 -0.11 6.81
C ALA A 462 -0.37 -0.61 6.01
N ARG A 463 0.72 0.16 5.94
CA ARG A 463 1.99 -0.29 5.35
C ARG A 463 2.64 -1.42 6.15
N PHE A 464 2.44 -1.45 7.48
CA PHE A 464 3.02 -2.45 8.38
C PHE A 464 2.05 -3.60 8.74
N LEU A 465 0.74 -3.31 8.80
CA LEU A 465 -0.30 -4.17 9.37
C LEU A 465 -1.47 -4.43 8.42
N SER A 466 -1.57 -3.62 7.35
CA SER A 466 -2.67 -3.66 6.38
C SER A 466 -4.07 -3.63 7.01
N GLU A 467 -4.25 -2.73 7.97
CA GLU A 467 -5.50 -2.50 8.68
C GLU A 467 -6.29 -1.36 8.04
N GLN A 468 -7.57 -1.60 7.74
CA GLN A 468 -8.47 -0.63 7.12
C GLN A 468 -9.66 -0.26 8.03
N MET A 469 -9.84 -0.97 9.16
CA MET A 469 -11.01 -0.85 10.05
C MET A 469 -10.70 -0.49 11.49
N SER A 470 -9.45 -0.19 11.83
CA SER A 470 -9.09 0.34 13.14
C SER A 470 -9.74 1.70 13.39
N SER A 471 -10.04 2.00 14.66
CA SER A 471 -10.59 3.30 15.04
C SER A 471 -9.67 4.44 14.58
N GLU A 472 -10.26 5.55 14.13
CA GLU A 472 -9.52 6.72 13.63
C GLU A 472 -8.48 7.22 14.67
N LEU A 473 -8.86 7.25 15.95
CA LEU A 473 -7.97 7.64 17.03
C LEU A 473 -6.74 6.72 17.12
N THR A 474 -6.95 5.40 17.08
CA THR A 474 -5.86 4.41 17.18
C THR A 474 -4.93 4.46 15.96
N ASN A 475 -5.46 4.73 14.78
CA ASN A 475 -4.67 4.94 13.56
C ASN A 475 -3.83 6.21 13.62
N ARG A 476 -4.42 7.32 14.10
CA ARG A 476 -3.70 8.59 14.28
C ARG A 476 -2.57 8.43 15.31
N LEU A 477 -2.82 7.76 16.43
CA LEU A 477 -1.81 7.47 17.46
C LEU A 477 -0.66 6.63 16.92
N THR A 478 -0.96 5.53 16.22
CA THR A 478 0.06 4.66 15.63
C THR A 478 0.90 5.41 14.61
N SER A 479 0.25 6.15 13.73
CA SER A 479 0.92 6.94 12.70
C SER A 479 1.76 8.07 13.30
N PHE A 480 1.29 8.70 14.38
CA PHE A 480 2.07 9.67 15.15
C PHE A 480 3.33 9.02 15.72
N THR A 481 3.22 7.89 16.44
CA THR A 481 4.38 7.19 17.02
C THR A 481 5.42 6.83 15.96
N ILE A 482 4.99 6.27 14.83
CA ILE A 482 5.90 5.89 13.75
C ILE A 482 6.64 7.12 13.20
N ARG A 483 5.93 8.23 12.95
CA ARG A 483 6.55 9.47 12.47
C ARG A 483 7.47 10.11 13.52
N ALA A 484 7.00 10.21 14.76
CA ALA A 484 7.73 10.81 15.89
C ALA A 484 8.99 10.02 16.24
N SER A 485 9.01 8.70 16.00
CA SER A 485 10.21 7.89 16.18
C SER A 485 11.35 8.27 15.22
N GLY A 486 11.04 8.93 14.10
CA GLY A 486 11.99 9.24 13.02
C GLY A 486 12.15 8.10 12.00
N LEU A 487 11.57 6.92 12.24
CA LEU A 487 11.74 5.74 11.39
C LEU A 487 11.34 5.99 9.94
N SER A 488 10.20 6.63 9.70
CA SER A 488 9.75 6.90 8.33
C SER A 488 10.67 7.88 7.59
N PHE A 489 11.19 8.88 8.31
CA PHE A 489 12.15 9.82 7.74
C PHE A 489 13.45 9.11 7.34
N TRP A 490 14.02 8.30 8.25
CA TRP A 490 15.19 7.46 7.98
C TRP A 490 15.00 6.57 6.74
N THR A 491 13.87 5.85 6.69
CA THR A 491 13.50 4.96 5.59
C THR A 491 13.39 5.71 4.25
N ASP A 492 12.74 6.88 4.26
CA ASP A 492 12.56 7.70 3.05
C ASP A 492 13.89 8.25 2.54
N MET A 493 14.80 8.65 3.42
CA MET A 493 16.13 9.14 3.01
C MET A 493 16.94 8.03 2.33
N HIS A 494 16.93 6.81 2.87
CA HIS A 494 17.61 5.67 2.26
C HIS A 494 17.02 5.28 0.91
N ARG A 495 15.69 5.26 0.80
CA ARG A 495 15.01 4.96 -0.47
C ARG A 495 15.35 5.98 -1.55
N THR A 496 15.25 7.25 -1.19
CA THR A 496 15.55 8.36 -2.09
C THR A 496 17.03 8.35 -2.48
N ALA A 497 17.93 8.07 -1.53
CA ALA A 497 19.36 7.98 -1.80
C ALA A 497 19.68 6.87 -2.81
N PHE A 498 19.16 5.66 -2.59
CA PHE A 498 19.36 4.54 -3.50
C PHE A 498 18.86 4.86 -4.91
N GLN A 499 17.66 5.46 -5.02
CA GLN A 499 17.09 5.86 -6.31
C GLN A 499 17.92 6.94 -7.01
N MET A 500 18.39 7.96 -6.29
CA MET A 500 19.25 9.00 -6.84
C MET A 500 20.58 8.44 -7.35
N GLU A 501 21.22 7.57 -6.58
CA GLU A 501 22.49 6.96 -6.99
C GLU A 501 22.30 5.97 -8.14
N PHE A 502 21.16 5.26 -8.20
CA PHE A 502 20.81 4.45 -9.37
C PHE A 502 20.62 5.33 -10.61
N ALA A 503 19.92 6.47 -10.49
CA ALA A 503 19.76 7.42 -11.59
C ALA A 503 21.09 8.05 -12.05
N GLY A 504 22.03 8.25 -11.12
CA GLY A 504 23.39 8.68 -11.42
C GLY A 504 24.15 7.59 -12.18
N PHE A 505 24.08 6.35 -11.71
CA PHE A 505 24.68 5.19 -12.38
C PHE A 505 24.16 4.95 -13.80
N LEU A 506 22.86 5.23 -14.02
CA LEU A 506 22.27 5.24 -15.35
C LEU A 506 22.88 6.34 -16.24
N ALA A 507 23.05 7.56 -15.72
CA ALA A 507 23.67 8.65 -16.45
C ALA A 507 25.17 8.37 -16.75
N ASP A 508 25.90 7.79 -15.81
CA ASP A 508 27.31 7.39 -15.99
C ASP A 508 27.49 6.37 -17.12
N ASN A 509 26.49 5.52 -17.35
CA ASN A 509 26.48 4.53 -18.43
C ASN A 509 25.91 5.08 -19.75
N ALA A 510 25.28 6.25 -19.77
CA ALA A 510 24.56 6.77 -20.94
C ALA A 510 25.44 7.03 -22.17
N GLY A 511 26.74 7.23 -21.97
CA GLY A 511 27.73 7.36 -23.06
C GLY A 511 28.09 6.03 -23.74
N ARG A 512 27.57 4.89 -23.28
CA ARG A 512 27.91 3.55 -23.75
C ARG A 512 26.75 2.90 -24.50
N SER A 513 27.06 2.08 -25.49
CA SER A 513 26.07 1.20 -26.13
C SER A 513 25.61 0.11 -25.17
N PHE A 514 24.45 -0.52 -25.45
CA PHE A 514 23.86 -1.52 -24.56
C PHE A 514 24.79 -2.72 -24.26
N ASP A 515 25.62 -3.10 -25.22
CA ASP A 515 26.63 -4.15 -25.09
C ASP A 515 27.89 -3.72 -24.34
N GLN A 516 28.01 -2.44 -23.99
CA GLN A 516 29.15 -1.85 -23.29
C GLN A 516 28.78 -1.27 -21.90
N ILE A 517 27.50 -1.21 -21.55
CA ILE A 517 27.10 -0.85 -20.17
C ILE A 517 27.59 -1.89 -19.17
N ASP A 518 27.76 -1.47 -17.92
CA ASP A 518 28.23 -2.35 -16.86
C ASP A 518 27.36 -3.61 -16.73
N GLU A 519 27.99 -4.78 -16.56
CA GLU A 519 27.31 -6.08 -16.56
C GLU A 519 26.12 -6.17 -15.57
N PRO A 520 26.21 -5.67 -14.32
CA PRO A 520 25.06 -5.66 -13.40
C PRO A 520 23.86 -4.90 -13.96
N LEU A 521 24.09 -3.73 -14.58
CA LEU A 521 23.02 -2.92 -15.17
C LEU A 521 22.38 -3.63 -16.35
N ARG A 522 23.19 -4.24 -17.21
CA ARG A 522 22.73 -5.01 -18.37
C ARG A 522 21.84 -6.17 -17.95
N LYS A 523 22.23 -6.93 -16.93
CA LYS A 523 21.41 -8.03 -16.38
C LYS A 523 20.06 -7.54 -15.86
N ILE A 524 20.05 -6.39 -15.17
CA ILE A 524 18.80 -5.77 -14.70
C ILE A 524 17.90 -5.38 -15.88
N PHE A 525 18.48 -4.79 -16.93
CA PHE A 525 17.76 -4.38 -18.14
C PHE A 525 17.21 -5.58 -18.93
N GLU A 526 18.03 -6.61 -19.16
CA GLU A 526 17.63 -7.85 -19.83
C GLU A 526 16.53 -8.58 -19.07
N ALA A 527 16.62 -8.62 -17.73
CA ALA A 527 15.59 -9.21 -16.87
C ALA A 527 14.24 -8.48 -16.98
N ARG A 528 14.23 -7.23 -17.45
CA ARG A 528 13.02 -6.42 -17.67
C ARG A 528 12.70 -6.17 -19.14
N GLY A 529 13.40 -6.86 -20.03
CA GLY A 529 13.20 -6.72 -21.47
C GLY A 529 13.46 -5.29 -21.97
N ILE A 530 14.31 -4.51 -21.31
CA ILE A 530 14.83 -3.26 -21.85
C ILE A 530 15.82 -3.63 -22.95
N THR A 531 15.46 -3.29 -24.18
CA THR A 531 16.22 -3.62 -25.39
C THR A 531 17.32 -2.60 -25.67
N PRO A 532 18.27 -2.88 -26.58
CA PRO A 532 19.22 -1.88 -27.04
C PRO A 532 18.55 -0.61 -27.60
N GLN A 533 17.45 -0.76 -28.33
CA GLN A 533 16.69 0.38 -28.85
C GLN A 533 16.01 1.18 -27.74
N ASP A 534 15.46 0.51 -26.71
CA ASP A 534 14.92 1.18 -25.53
C ASP A 534 16.02 2.00 -24.84
N TRP A 535 17.23 1.45 -24.71
CA TRP A 535 18.36 2.12 -24.10
C TRP A 535 18.82 3.35 -24.90
N ASP A 536 18.85 3.25 -26.23
CA ASP A 536 19.16 4.38 -27.11
C ASP A 536 18.18 5.55 -26.92
N ASN A 537 16.88 5.25 -26.73
CA ASN A 537 15.88 6.28 -26.42
C ASN A 537 16.06 6.86 -25.02
N LEU A 538 16.39 6.02 -24.03
CA LEU A 538 16.58 6.43 -22.64
C LEU A 538 17.81 7.33 -22.46
N ARG A 539 18.92 7.02 -23.15
CA ARG A 539 20.20 7.73 -23.00
C ARG A 539 20.29 9.05 -23.77
N ALA A 540 19.18 9.55 -24.33
CA ALA A 540 19.13 10.83 -25.01
C ALA A 540 19.47 12.00 -24.05
N PRO A 541 20.51 12.82 -24.32
CA PRO A 541 20.98 13.86 -23.39
C PRO A 541 19.94 14.92 -23.04
N ASP A 542 19.04 15.25 -23.97
CA ASP A 542 18.04 16.30 -23.82
C ASP A 542 16.90 15.93 -22.86
N ALA A 543 16.73 14.63 -22.60
CA ALA A 543 15.71 14.11 -21.70
C ALA A 543 16.27 13.74 -20.31
N MET A 544 17.56 14.02 -20.05
CA MET A 544 18.18 13.82 -18.74
C MET A 544 17.98 15.03 -17.83
N PHE A 545 17.75 14.74 -16.55
CA PHE A 545 17.67 15.78 -15.54
C PHE A 545 19.07 16.35 -15.26
N ARG A 546 19.19 17.68 -15.25
CA ARG A 546 20.41 18.36 -14.81
C ARG A 546 20.15 19.13 -13.52
N THR A 547 20.99 18.91 -12.52
CA THR A 547 20.94 19.66 -11.27
C THR A 547 21.46 21.10 -11.47
N PRO A 548 21.18 22.03 -10.54
CA PRO A 548 21.71 23.38 -10.60
C PRO A 548 23.26 23.46 -10.60
N ASP A 549 23.91 22.48 -9.99
CA ASP A 549 25.38 22.31 -9.96
C ASP A 549 25.94 21.54 -11.17
N GLY A 550 25.11 21.23 -12.18
CA GLY A 550 25.54 20.65 -13.46
C GLY A 550 25.65 19.12 -13.50
N VAL A 551 25.31 18.42 -12.41
CA VAL A 551 25.30 16.95 -12.38
C VAL A 551 24.10 16.43 -13.16
N THR A 552 24.32 15.42 -14.00
CA THR A 552 23.29 14.84 -14.85
C THR A 552 22.78 13.52 -14.27
N PHE A 553 21.46 13.30 -14.36
CA PHE A 553 20.79 12.09 -13.89
C PHE A 553 19.78 11.61 -14.94
N LEU A 554 19.75 10.31 -15.17
CA LEU A 554 18.70 9.68 -15.98
C LEU A 554 17.60 9.18 -15.05
N THR A 555 16.47 9.90 -14.99
CA THR A 555 15.33 9.52 -14.14
C THR A 555 14.10 9.20 -14.99
N PRO A 556 13.31 8.16 -14.65
CA PRO A 556 12.25 7.72 -15.55
C PRO A 556 11.14 8.75 -15.78
N PHE A 557 10.76 9.46 -14.72
CA PHE A 557 9.63 10.40 -14.78
C PHE A 557 10.01 11.72 -15.46
N HIS A 558 11.23 12.22 -15.21
CA HIS A 558 11.72 13.39 -15.92
C HIS A 558 11.88 13.09 -17.41
N TRP A 559 12.50 11.95 -17.74
CA TRP A 559 12.67 11.51 -19.13
C TRP A 559 11.33 11.43 -19.86
N ARG A 560 10.31 10.81 -19.24
CA ARG A 560 8.95 10.72 -19.81
C ARG A 560 8.34 12.07 -20.15
N GLU A 561 8.62 13.10 -19.34
CA GLU A 561 8.05 14.45 -19.50
C GLU A 561 8.78 15.30 -20.54
N HIS A 562 10.06 15.00 -20.81
CA HIS A 562 10.92 15.84 -21.66
C HIS A 562 11.36 15.16 -22.97
N GLN A 563 11.21 13.83 -23.07
CA GLN A 563 11.49 13.11 -24.31
C GLN A 563 10.52 13.51 -25.43
N THR A 564 11.03 13.50 -26.66
CA THR A 564 10.26 13.84 -27.88
C THR A 564 10.28 12.74 -28.94
N ALA A 565 11.06 11.67 -28.72
CA ALA A 565 11.31 10.63 -29.70
C ALA A 565 10.16 9.60 -29.82
N LEU A 566 9.47 9.34 -28.71
CA LEU A 566 8.45 8.30 -28.62
C LEU A 566 7.05 8.87 -28.43
N PRO A 567 6.02 8.23 -29.00
CA PRO A 567 4.63 8.54 -28.68
C PRO A 567 4.36 8.46 -27.17
N PRO A 568 3.43 9.26 -26.61
CA PRO A 568 3.22 9.35 -25.17
C PRO A 568 2.97 8.01 -24.46
N MET A 569 2.23 7.09 -25.09
CA MET A 569 1.93 5.77 -24.51
C MET A 569 3.16 4.84 -24.48
N GLU A 570 4.02 4.93 -25.50
CA GLU A 570 5.26 4.15 -25.58
C GLU A 570 6.28 4.68 -24.57
N ALA A 571 6.42 6.01 -24.48
CA ALA A 571 7.24 6.67 -23.47
C ALA A 571 6.77 6.33 -22.05
N GLU A 572 5.45 6.37 -21.79
CA GLU A 572 4.88 5.93 -20.51
C GLU A 572 5.27 4.47 -20.21
N GLY A 573 5.14 3.57 -21.21
CA GLY A 573 5.50 2.17 -21.04
C GLY A 573 6.98 1.93 -20.75
N LEU A 574 7.88 2.65 -21.42
CA LEU A 574 9.33 2.55 -21.22
C LEU A 574 9.76 3.17 -19.87
N ALA A 575 9.21 4.33 -19.50
CA ALA A 575 9.46 4.95 -18.20
C ALA A 575 9.01 4.04 -17.04
N LEU A 576 7.86 3.38 -17.17
CA LEU A 576 7.40 2.41 -16.17
C LEU A 576 8.32 1.20 -16.09
N ARG A 577 8.78 0.64 -17.22
CA ARG A 577 9.77 -0.46 -17.22
C ARG A 577 11.08 -0.08 -16.53
N LEU A 578 11.61 1.11 -16.83
CA LEU A 578 12.81 1.60 -16.17
C LEU A 578 12.59 1.81 -14.66
N GLN A 579 11.45 2.41 -14.26
CA GLN A 579 11.15 2.59 -12.84
C GLN A 579 10.95 1.25 -12.12
N MET A 580 10.33 0.26 -12.76
CA MET A 580 10.21 -1.09 -12.18
C MET A 580 11.57 -1.72 -11.90
N ALA A 581 12.50 -1.60 -12.86
CA ALA A 581 13.87 -2.08 -12.69
C ALA A 581 14.54 -1.43 -11.46
N ILE A 582 14.34 -0.13 -11.25
CA ILE A 582 14.84 0.58 -10.06
C ILE A 582 14.13 0.10 -8.77
N GLU A 583 12.80 0.00 -8.78
CA GLU A 583 12.00 -0.36 -7.60
C GLU A 583 12.32 -1.76 -7.07
N GLU A 584 12.58 -2.71 -7.96
CA GLU A 584 12.87 -4.07 -7.55
C GLU A 584 14.22 -4.16 -6.87
N GLN A 585 15.24 -3.44 -7.36
CA GLN A 585 16.53 -3.33 -6.67
C GLN A 585 16.38 -2.61 -5.33
N LEU A 586 15.54 -1.58 -5.27
CA LEU A 586 15.23 -0.86 -4.04
C LEU A 586 14.55 -1.74 -2.99
N GLU A 587 13.70 -2.69 -3.40
CA GLU A 587 13.01 -3.59 -2.46
C GLU A 587 13.97 -4.51 -1.69
N TYR A 588 15.11 -4.87 -2.28
CA TYR A 588 16.16 -5.59 -1.58
C TYR A 588 17.03 -4.68 -0.70
N ALA A 589 17.14 -3.40 -1.09
CA ALA A 589 17.94 -2.40 -0.38
C ALA A 589 17.26 -1.93 0.90
N VAL A 590 15.97 -1.57 0.81
CA VAL A 590 15.12 -1.12 1.92
C VAL A 590 13.86 -2.01 1.97
N PRO A 591 13.96 -3.18 2.63
CA PRO A 591 12.93 -4.20 2.64
C PRO A 591 11.58 -3.68 3.12
N ASN A 592 10.53 -4.11 2.41
CA ASN A 592 9.14 -3.87 2.78
C ASN A 592 8.43 -5.20 3.01
N LEU A 593 7.22 -5.14 3.59
CA LEU A 593 6.32 -6.29 3.63
C LEU A 593 5.96 -6.71 2.19
N ARG A 594 6.31 -7.95 1.83
CA ARG A 594 6.03 -8.56 0.52
C ARG A 594 4.59 -9.07 0.46
N ILE A 595 3.93 -8.92 -0.69
CA ILE A 595 2.57 -9.43 -0.93
C ILE A 595 2.55 -10.95 -0.80
N GLU A 596 3.56 -11.63 -1.32
CA GLU A 596 3.67 -13.09 -1.19
C GLU A 596 3.84 -13.52 0.27
N GLY A 597 4.69 -12.82 1.04
CA GLY A 597 4.88 -13.11 2.47
C GLY A 597 3.56 -13.00 3.25
N ARG A 598 2.74 -12.00 2.91
CA ARG A 598 1.39 -11.82 3.46
C ARG A 598 0.42 -12.91 3.01
N ALA A 599 0.41 -13.27 1.73
CA ALA A 599 -0.44 -14.32 1.20
C ALA A 599 -0.12 -15.69 1.83
N LEU A 600 1.16 -15.99 2.09
CA LEU A 600 1.60 -17.23 2.74
C LEU A 600 1.23 -17.30 4.23
N THR A 601 1.15 -16.16 4.92
CA THR A 601 0.97 -16.12 6.38
C THR A 601 -0.46 -15.88 6.82
N VAL A 602 -1.20 -15.03 6.10
CA VAL A 602 -2.58 -14.66 6.42
C VAL A 602 -3.59 -15.37 5.49
N GLY A 603 -3.13 -15.90 4.34
CA GLY A 603 -4.00 -16.54 3.37
C GLY A 603 -5.03 -15.57 2.79
N ASP A 604 -6.19 -16.10 2.45
CA ASP A 604 -7.39 -15.36 2.02
C ASP A 604 -8.38 -15.11 3.16
N THR A 605 -7.95 -15.34 4.42
CA THR A 605 -8.81 -15.15 5.60
C THR A 605 -9.39 -13.74 5.64
N ARG A 606 -10.68 -13.61 5.95
CA ARG A 606 -11.38 -12.32 6.00
C ARG A 606 -11.28 -11.67 7.39
N PRO A 607 -11.17 -10.32 7.48
CA PRO A 607 -11.27 -9.61 8.75
C PRO A 607 -12.59 -9.91 9.47
N GLY A 608 -12.53 -9.95 10.80
CA GLY A 608 -13.67 -10.25 11.68
C GLY A 608 -13.91 -11.74 11.94
N THR A 609 -13.21 -12.64 11.25
CA THR A 609 -13.18 -14.07 11.63
C THR A 609 -12.18 -14.28 12.77
N ILE A 610 -12.52 -15.06 13.79
CA ILE A 610 -11.62 -15.30 14.94
C ILE A 610 -10.27 -15.86 14.45
N ALA A 611 -10.30 -16.89 13.60
CA ALA A 611 -9.09 -17.48 13.03
C ALA A 611 -8.27 -16.47 12.20
N GLY A 612 -8.92 -15.67 11.36
CA GLY A 612 -8.25 -14.65 10.54
C GLY A 612 -7.65 -13.51 11.37
N GLU A 613 -8.30 -13.11 12.46
CA GLU A 613 -7.80 -12.09 13.39
C GLU A 613 -6.62 -12.60 14.23
N LEU A 614 -6.65 -13.87 14.66
CA LEU A 614 -5.52 -14.51 15.34
C LEU A 614 -4.29 -14.64 14.43
N LEU A 615 -4.49 -15.07 13.18
CA LEU A 615 -3.41 -15.15 12.19
C LEU A 615 -2.80 -13.78 11.92
N ARG A 616 -3.61 -12.75 11.66
CA ARG A 616 -3.12 -11.35 11.49
C ARG A 616 -2.33 -10.87 12.70
N SER A 617 -2.84 -11.16 13.91
CA SER A 617 -2.18 -10.76 15.15
C SER A 617 -0.82 -11.44 15.32
N SER A 618 -0.75 -12.75 15.10
CA SER A 618 0.51 -13.52 15.22
C SER A 618 1.57 -13.11 14.19
N THR A 619 1.13 -12.66 13.01
CA THR A 619 2.01 -12.37 11.86
C THR A 619 2.44 -10.91 11.78
N MET A 620 1.76 -9.99 12.47
CA MET A 620 1.98 -8.55 12.35
C MET A 620 3.45 -8.10 12.56
N PHE A 621 4.19 -8.67 13.51
CA PHE A 621 5.63 -8.36 13.67
C PHE A 621 6.55 -9.33 12.91
N LYS A 622 6.12 -10.59 12.73
CA LYS A 622 6.91 -11.63 12.05
C LYS A 622 6.94 -11.42 10.53
N GLY A 623 5.94 -10.78 9.96
CA GLY A 623 5.78 -10.58 8.52
C GLY A 623 6.92 -9.77 7.89
N PHE A 624 7.45 -8.77 8.61
CA PHE A 624 8.61 -8.00 8.15
C PHE A 624 9.87 -8.87 8.08
N ALA A 625 10.19 -9.60 9.15
CA ALA A 625 11.34 -10.51 9.20
C ALA A 625 11.24 -11.62 8.14
N LEU A 626 10.04 -12.14 7.91
CA LEU A 626 9.77 -13.08 6.83
C LEU A 626 10.04 -12.48 5.45
N SER A 627 9.55 -11.25 5.20
CA SER A 627 9.73 -10.57 3.91
C SER A 627 11.20 -10.25 3.63
N LEU A 628 11.93 -9.80 4.65
CA LEU A 628 13.39 -9.61 4.60
C LEU A 628 14.09 -10.92 4.25
N THR A 629 13.87 -11.96 5.06
CA THR A 629 14.51 -13.28 4.89
C THR A 629 14.27 -13.83 3.49
N MET A 630 13.02 -13.78 3.04
CA MET A 630 12.61 -14.30 1.75
C MET A 630 13.23 -13.54 0.58
N GLY A 631 13.31 -12.20 0.67
CA GLY A 631 14.03 -11.39 -0.30
C GLY A 631 15.52 -11.75 -0.35
N GLN A 632 16.19 -11.70 0.79
CA GLN A 632 17.64 -11.96 0.85
C GLN A 632 17.99 -13.39 0.43
N TYR A 633 17.15 -14.37 0.76
CA TYR A 633 17.30 -15.75 0.32
C TYR A 633 17.18 -15.92 -1.20
N ARG A 634 16.22 -15.22 -1.83
CA ARG A 634 16.05 -15.25 -3.29
C ARG A 634 17.23 -14.62 -4.03
N ARG A 635 17.70 -13.48 -3.54
CA ARG A 635 18.88 -12.82 -4.08
C ARG A 635 20.12 -13.69 -3.94
N TRP A 636 20.28 -14.36 -2.78
CA TRP A 636 21.33 -15.35 -2.58
C TRP A 636 21.24 -16.50 -3.59
N LEU A 637 20.08 -17.11 -3.80
CA LEU A 637 19.91 -18.15 -4.82
C LEU A 637 20.22 -17.66 -6.25
N ALA A 638 19.91 -16.40 -6.54
CA ALA A 638 20.17 -15.77 -7.83
C ALA A 638 21.66 -15.47 -8.09
N MET A 639 22.53 -15.60 -7.10
CA MET A 639 23.97 -15.42 -7.31
C MET A 639 24.51 -16.50 -8.29
N PRO A 640 25.36 -16.12 -9.26
CA PRO A 640 25.74 -17.00 -10.38
C PRO A 640 26.50 -18.26 -9.94
N THR A 641 27.45 -18.13 -9.02
CA THR A 641 28.33 -19.23 -8.60
C THR A 641 28.16 -19.59 -7.13
N GLY A 642 28.56 -20.81 -6.75
CA GLY A 642 28.58 -21.24 -5.34
C GLY A 642 29.49 -20.37 -4.47
N SER A 643 30.60 -19.86 -5.02
CA SER A 643 31.48 -18.91 -4.33
C SER A 643 30.79 -17.55 -4.13
N ASP A 644 30.07 -17.03 -5.11
CA ASP A 644 29.33 -15.77 -4.97
C ASP A 644 28.25 -15.89 -3.91
N ARG A 645 27.56 -17.03 -3.87
CA ARG A 645 26.60 -17.38 -2.80
C ARG A 645 27.23 -17.36 -1.42
N ALA A 646 28.42 -17.96 -1.26
CA ALA A 646 29.14 -17.99 0.01
C ALA A 646 29.61 -16.58 0.42
N VAL A 647 30.18 -15.81 -0.52
CA VAL A 647 30.62 -14.42 -0.27
C VAL A 647 29.44 -13.53 0.10
N TYR A 648 28.31 -13.65 -0.59
CA TYR A 648 27.09 -12.91 -0.29
C TYR A 648 26.59 -13.21 1.13
N ALA A 649 26.46 -14.49 1.47
CA ALA A 649 26.01 -14.92 2.79
C ALA A 649 26.95 -14.44 3.89
N ALA A 650 28.27 -14.56 3.70
CA ALA A 650 29.27 -14.09 4.66
C ALA A 650 29.23 -12.58 4.87
N GLN A 651 29.22 -11.79 3.79
CA GLN A 651 29.18 -10.32 3.87
C GLN A 651 27.89 -9.80 4.50
N MET A 652 26.75 -10.35 4.09
CA MET A 652 25.45 -9.98 4.67
C MET A 652 25.38 -10.36 6.16
N SER A 653 25.81 -11.58 6.52
CA SER A 653 25.80 -12.03 7.92
C SER A 653 26.71 -11.17 8.79
N ALA A 654 27.94 -10.91 8.34
CA ALA A 654 28.88 -10.06 9.06
C ALA A 654 28.33 -8.63 9.24
N GLY A 655 27.78 -8.04 8.17
CA GLY A 655 27.17 -6.71 8.23
C GLY A 655 25.99 -6.64 9.20
N LEU A 656 25.10 -7.63 9.17
CA LEU A 656 23.96 -7.72 10.09
C LEU A 656 24.38 -7.95 11.53
N ILE A 657 25.44 -8.72 11.79
CA ILE A 657 25.97 -8.94 13.14
C ILE A 657 26.59 -7.65 13.71
N VAL A 658 27.44 -6.96 12.94
CA VAL A 658 28.08 -5.70 13.37
C VAL A 658 27.04 -4.60 13.59
N LEU A 659 26.09 -4.44 12.68
CA LEU A 659 25.03 -3.43 12.84
C LEU A 659 23.98 -3.87 13.88
N GLY A 660 23.82 -5.17 14.09
CA GLY A 660 23.05 -5.74 15.19
C GLY A 660 23.66 -5.45 16.56
N ALA A 661 25.01 -5.47 16.66
CA ALA A 661 25.75 -5.05 17.84
C ALA A 661 25.53 -3.56 18.13
N LEU A 662 25.62 -2.69 17.11
CA LEU A 662 25.30 -1.27 17.26
C LEU A 662 23.84 -1.06 17.73
N ALA A 663 22.88 -1.73 17.11
CA ALA A 663 21.48 -1.68 17.50
C ALA A 663 21.26 -2.14 18.96
N LEU A 664 22.00 -3.17 19.40
CA LEU A 664 21.97 -3.64 20.79
C LEU A 664 22.47 -2.56 21.75
N GLN A 665 23.59 -1.89 21.45
CA GLN A 665 24.11 -0.80 22.27
C GLN A 665 23.13 0.38 22.36
N LEU A 666 22.57 0.81 21.22
CA LEU A 666 21.56 1.89 21.18
C LEU A 666 20.33 1.54 22.02
N LYS A 667 19.90 0.27 22.01
CA LYS A 667 18.78 -0.20 22.84
C LYS A 667 19.12 -0.22 24.32
N GLU A 668 20.35 -0.52 24.72
CA GLU A 668 20.75 -0.46 26.13
C GLU A 668 20.77 0.97 26.63
N LEU A 669 21.33 1.90 25.85
CA LEU A 669 21.28 3.33 26.14
C LEU A 669 19.84 3.82 26.31
N ALA A 670 18.95 3.50 25.36
CA ALA A 670 17.54 3.90 25.42
C ALA A 670 16.74 3.28 26.58
N LYS A 671 17.23 2.20 27.20
CA LYS A 671 16.64 1.59 28.40
C LYS A 671 17.15 2.20 29.71
N GLY A 672 18.08 3.15 29.65
CA GLY A 672 18.73 3.72 30.83
C GLY A 672 19.97 2.93 31.29
N ASN A 673 20.54 2.07 30.44
CA ASN A 673 21.71 1.25 30.76
C ASN A 673 22.95 1.74 30.01
N ASP A 674 24.12 1.42 30.57
CA ASP A 674 25.37 1.53 29.84
C ASP A 674 25.42 0.54 28.67
N PRO A 675 26.21 0.82 27.63
CA PRO A 675 26.58 -0.17 26.64
C PRO A 675 27.06 -1.47 27.29
N ARG A 676 26.76 -2.62 26.69
CA ARG A 676 27.28 -3.91 27.15
C ARG A 676 28.75 -4.08 26.72
N PRO A 677 29.58 -4.78 27.51
CA PRO A 677 30.94 -5.11 27.11
C PRO A 677 30.95 -5.97 25.83
N MET A 678 31.70 -5.53 24.82
CA MET A 678 31.78 -6.22 23.52
C MET A 678 32.80 -7.38 23.51
N ASP A 679 33.56 -7.55 24.58
CA ASP A 679 34.44 -8.69 24.86
C ASP A 679 33.68 -9.91 25.41
N ASP A 680 32.40 -9.77 25.78
CA ASP A 680 31.54 -10.87 26.22
C ASP A 680 30.92 -11.62 25.01
N ALA A 681 31.05 -12.95 24.98
CA ALA A 681 30.40 -13.80 23.99
C ALA A 681 28.87 -13.65 23.97
N LYS A 682 28.25 -13.37 25.13
CA LYS A 682 26.79 -13.12 25.20
C LYS A 682 26.38 -11.85 24.47
N PHE A 683 27.25 -10.84 24.39
CA PHE A 683 27.00 -9.63 23.61
C PHE A 683 26.85 -9.98 22.13
N TRP A 684 27.80 -10.73 21.58
CA TRP A 684 27.76 -11.15 20.18
C TRP A 684 26.64 -12.15 19.89
N GLY A 685 26.30 -13.04 20.82
CA GLY A 685 25.09 -13.85 20.74
C GLY A 685 23.82 -12.98 20.65
N GLY A 686 23.75 -11.92 21.46
CA GLY A 686 22.69 -10.91 21.38
C GLY A 686 22.69 -10.14 20.06
N ALA A 687 23.86 -9.78 19.54
CA ALA A 687 24.03 -9.07 18.26
C ALA A 687 23.56 -9.93 17.07
N VAL A 688 23.85 -11.23 17.08
CA VAL A 688 23.36 -12.21 16.10
C VAL A 688 21.84 -12.27 16.10
N LEU A 689 21.21 -12.39 17.29
CA LEU A 689 19.75 -12.41 17.43
C LEU A 689 19.12 -11.09 17.01
N GLN A 690 19.77 -9.97 17.34
CA GLN A 690 19.29 -8.62 17.03
C GLN A 690 19.39 -8.29 15.53
N GLY A 691 20.49 -8.67 14.89
CA GLY A 691 20.73 -8.44 13.46
C GLY A 691 20.06 -9.47 12.55
N GLY A 692 19.73 -10.66 13.07
CA GLY A 692 19.14 -11.74 12.29
C GLY A 692 20.09 -12.37 11.26
N GLY A 693 21.40 -12.09 11.33
CA GLY A 693 22.39 -12.48 10.32
C GLY A 693 22.47 -13.99 10.06
N LEU A 694 22.46 -14.81 11.12
CA LEU A 694 22.39 -16.27 10.98
C LEU A 694 20.96 -16.77 10.68
N GLY A 695 19.93 -16.02 11.07
CA GLY A 695 18.53 -16.38 10.88
C GLY A 695 18.05 -16.30 9.42
N ILE A 696 18.86 -15.82 8.47
CA ILE A 696 18.56 -15.80 7.02
C ILE A 696 19.24 -16.97 6.28
N PHE A 697 20.45 -17.36 6.69
CA PHE A 697 21.23 -18.44 6.06
C PHE A 697 21.47 -19.65 6.98
N GLY A 698 20.77 -19.74 8.12
CA GLY A 698 20.95 -20.77 9.15
C GLY A 698 20.99 -22.20 8.60
N ASP A 699 19.99 -22.59 7.80
CA ASP A 699 19.93 -23.92 7.16
C ASP A 699 21.09 -24.21 6.16
N PHE A 700 21.89 -23.21 5.76
CA PHE A 700 23.12 -23.44 4.99
C PHE A 700 24.30 -23.83 5.90
N PHE A 701 24.32 -23.33 7.14
CA PHE A 701 25.35 -23.65 8.14
C PHE A 701 24.96 -24.81 9.06
N ALA A 702 23.66 -25.05 9.22
CA ALA A 702 23.08 -26.19 9.91
C ALA A 702 22.35 -27.04 8.86
N ALA A 703 22.96 -28.15 8.47
CA ALA A 703 22.43 -29.05 7.45
C ALA A 703 21.21 -29.83 7.97
N GLU A 704 20.09 -29.16 8.31
CA GLU A 704 18.80 -29.85 8.44
C GLU A 704 17.61 -28.88 8.58
N THR A 705 16.54 -29.25 7.86
CA THR A 705 15.13 -28.82 7.95
C THR A 705 14.64 -27.61 7.14
N ASN A 706 13.45 -27.85 6.59
CA ASN A 706 12.75 -27.09 5.57
C ASN A 706 12.04 -25.88 6.23
N ARG A 707 12.66 -24.69 6.16
CA ARG A 707 12.20 -23.42 6.76
C ARG A 707 10.74 -23.00 6.49
N PHE A 708 10.08 -23.62 5.52
CA PHE A 708 8.74 -23.28 5.05
C PHE A 708 7.73 -24.43 5.13
N GLY A 709 8.05 -25.50 5.88
CA GLY A 709 7.22 -26.71 5.99
C GLY A 709 6.99 -27.15 7.43
N GLY A 710 6.32 -26.32 8.23
CA GLY A 710 5.87 -26.65 9.58
C GLY A 710 4.71 -25.73 9.98
N GLY A 711 3.59 -26.30 10.40
CA GLY A 711 2.32 -25.59 10.54
C GLY A 711 2.37 -24.43 11.55
N LEU A 712 1.87 -23.27 11.12
CA LEU A 712 1.51 -22.12 11.99
C LEU A 712 0.48 -22.47 13.09
N ALA A 713 -0.03 -23.72 13.12
CA ALA A 713 -1.09 -24.17 14.00
C ALA A 713 -0.65 -24.37 15.47
N GLU A 714 0.63 -24.58 15.75
CA GLU A 714 1.09 -24.96 17.11
C GLU A 714 1.54 -23.77 18.00
N THR A 715 1.47 -22.52 17.52
CA THR A 715 1.75 -21.35 18.39
C THR A 715 0.85 -20.16 18.04
N ILE A 716 -0.46 -20.34 18.24
CA ILE A 716 -1.46 -19.27 18.03
C ILE A 716 -1.62 -18.43 19.31
N ALA A 717 -0.52 -18.02 19.94
CA ALA A 717 -0.52 -16.94 20.92
C ALA A 717 0.15 -15.73 20.25
N GLY A 718 -0.66 -14.88 19.60
CA GLY A 718 -0.20 -13.62 19.01
C GLY A 718 -0.14 -12.49 20.06
N PRO A 719 0.59 -11.39 19.81
CA PRO A 719 0.68 -10.23 20.73
C PRO A 719 -0.67 -9.69 21.21
N VAL A 720 -1.74 -9.82 20.42
CA VAL A 720 -3.09 -9.43 20.84
C VAL A 720 -3.68 -10.40 21.87
N VAL A 721 -3.45 -11.70 21.70
CA VAL A 721 -3.85 -12.72 22.69
C VAL A 721 -3.03 -12.54 23.96
N SER A 722 -1.73 -12.28 23.84
CA SER A 722 -0.88 -11.95 25.00
C SER A 722 -1.36 -10.69 25.69
N PHE A 723 -1.74 -9.64 24.95
CA PHE A 723 -2.26 -8.41 25.54
C PHE A 723 -3.61 -8.60 26.25
N ALA A 724 -4.54 -9.34 25.64
CA ALA A 724 -5.81 -9.69 26.28
C ALA A 724 -5.59 -10.58 27.51
N GLY A 725 -4.69 -11.56 27.39
CA GLY A 725 -4.22 -12.40 28.48
C GLY A 725 -3.62 -11.58 29.61
N ASP A 726 -2.68 -10.67 29.34
CA ASP A 726 -2.05 -9.78 30.32
C ASP A 726 -3.11 -8.91 31.03
N ALA A 727 -4.07 -8.35 30.30
CA ALA A 727 -5.16 -7.54 30.87
C ALA A 727 -6.10 -8.36 31.78
N LEU A 728 -6.39 -9.61 31.41
CA LEU A 728 -7.23 -10.52 32.21
C LEU A 728 -6.45 -11.18 33.35
N ASN A 729 -5.16 -11.42 33.18
CA ASN A 729 -4.28 -12.05 34.17
C ASN A 729 -4.08 -11.15 35.39
N VAL A 730 -4.11 -9.82 35.22
CA VAL A 730 -4.01 -8.87 36.35
C VAL A 730 -5.08 -9.16 37.42
N PRO A 731 -6.39 -9.21 37.12
CA PRO A 731 -7.38 -9.62 38.11
C PRO A 731 -7.41 -11.14 38.37
N LEU A 732 -7.29 -11.98 37.33
CA LEU A 732 -7.55 -13.43 37.46
C LEU A 732 -6.43 -14.16 38.21
N SER A 733 -5.16 -13.93 37.87
CA SER A 733 -4.02 -14.59 38.52
C SER A 733 -3.82 -14.12 39.96
N ASN A 734 -4.26 -12.90 40.28
CA ASN A 734 -4.22 -12.39 41.64
C ASN A 734 -5.40 -12.89 42.46
N ALA A 735 -6.57 -13.11 41.85
CA ALA A 735 -7.69 -13.78 42.49
C ALA A 735 -7.38 -15.26 42.79
N THR A 736 -6.71 -15.98 41.86
CA THR A 736 -6.27 -17.37 42.12
C THR A 736 -5.20 -17.42 43.21
N ARG A 737 -4.17 -16.58 43.15
CA ARG A 737 -3.16 -16.47 44.23
C ARG A 737 -3.80 -16.17 45.58
N ALA A 738 -4.74 -15.23 45.62
CA ALA A 738 -5.48 -14.90 46.84
C ALA A 738 -6.32 -16.09 47.34
N ALA A 739 -6.92 -16.87 46.44
CA ALA A 739 -7.67 -18.09 46.77
C ALA A 739 -6.75 -19.25 47.21
N GLU A 740 -5.52 -19.32 46.67
CA GLU A 740 -4.48 -20.29 47.01
C GLU A 740 -3.67 -19.88 48.26
N GLY A 741 -3.93 -18.71 48.84
CA GLY A 741 -3.22 -18.18 50.00
C GLY A 741 -1.81 -17.63 49.69
N GLU A 742 -1.47 -17.46 48.42
CA GLU A 742 -0.22 -16.84 47.96
C GLU A 742 -0.30 -15.31 48.00
N SER A 743 0.87 -14.65 48.07
CA SER A 743 0.93 -13.19 47.95
C SER A 743 0.53 -12.73 46.55
N THR A 744 -0.34 -11.72 46.50
CA THR A 744 -0.78 -11.13 45.23
C THR A 744 0.26 -10.15 44.69
N PHE A 745 0.48 -10.14 43.39
CA PHE A 745 1.39 -9.25 42.67
C PHE A 745 0.65 -8.16 41.88
N VAL A 746 -0.55 -7.78 42.31
CA VAL A 746 -1.43 -6.82 41.61
C VAL A 746 -0.69 -5.54 41.25
N GLY A 747 0.07 -4.95 42.17
CA GLY A 747 0.81 -3.72 41.92
C GLY A 747 1.89 -3.85 40.85
N ARG A 748 2.60 -4.98 40.84
CA ARG A 748 3.58 -5.33 39.81
C ARG A 748 2.94 -5.56 38.46
N ASP A 749 1.80 -6.24 38.41
CA ASP A 749 1.11 -6.56 37.17
C ASP A 749 0.49 -5.31 36.53
N VAL A 750 -0.18 -4.46 37.33
CA VAL A 750 -0.72 -3.17 36.89
C VAL A 750 0.39 -2.25 36.38
N SER A 751 1.48 -2.10 37.15
CA SER A 751 2.59 -1.23 36.74
C SER A 751 3.29 -1.74 35.47
N ASN A 752 3.50 -3.04 35.32
CA ASN A 752 4.06 -3.61 34.09
C ASN A 752 3.12 -3.44 32.89
N PHE A 753 1.81 -3.60 33.09
CA PHE A 753 0.82 -3.35 32.05
C PHE A 753 0.92 -1.92 31.53
N ILE A 754 0.97 -0.92 32.43
CA ILE A 754 1.14 0.49 32.05
C ILE A 754 2.51 0.72 31.41
N ARG A 755 3.59 0.19 32.00
CA ARG A 755 4.97 0.30 31.49
C ARG A 755 5.09 -0.17 30.05
N TYR A 756 4.42 -1.26 29.67
CA TYR A 756 4.63 -1.87 28.36
C TYR A 756 3.51 -1.63 27.35
N ASN A 757 2.36 -1.11 27.76
CA ASN A 757 1.20 -0.94 26.87
C ASN A 757 0.69 0.49 26.75
N THR A 758 1.32 1.49 27.39
CA THR A 758 0.98 2.91 27.19
C THR A 758 1.46 3.42 25.82
N PRO A 759 0.57 3.75 24.87
CA PRO A 759 0.97 4.22 23.55
C PRO A 759 1.83 5.49 23.64
N VAL A 760 2.74 5.68 22.68
CA VAL A 760 3.63 6.86 22.54
C VAL A 760 4.66 7.02 23.66
N LEU A 761 4.21 7.17 24.91
CA LEU A 761 5.05 7.50 26.06
C LEU A 761 6.01 6.37 26.42
N SER A 762 5.54 5.12 26.45
CA SER A 762 6.38 3.98 26.79
C SER A 762 7.18 3.41 25.61
N SER A 763 7.01 3.97 24.42
CA SER A 763 7.56 3.40 23.20
C SER A 763 8.62 4.26 22.53
N LEU A 764 8.46 5.59 22.51
CA LEU A 764 9.41 6.49 21.85
C LEU A 764 10.78 6.46 22.54
N TRP A 765 11.81 6.13 21.78
CA TRP A 765 13.13 5.79 22.30
C TRP A 765 13.81 6.85 23.17
N TYR A 766 13.58 8.13 22.88
CA TYR A 766 14.20 9.25 23.58
C TYR A 766 13.50 9.63 24.90
N GLN A 767 12.26 9.18 25.12
CA GLN A 767 11.47 9.53 26.32
C GLN A 767 11.07 8.31 27.16
N ARG A 768 11.11 7.11 26.58
CA ARG A 768 10.67 5.86 27.22
C ARG A 768 11.29 5.67 28.60
N VAL A 769 12.60 5.90 28.74
CA VAL A 769 13.29 5.73 30.03
C VAL A 769 12.70 6.68 31.08
N ALA A 770 12.43 7.94 30.74
CA ALA A 770 11.81 8.88 31.65
C ALA A 770 10.41 8.42 32.09
N PHE A 771 9.59 7.94 31.15
CA PHE A 771 8.28 7.38 31.46
C PHE A 771 8.36 6.15 32.38
N ASP A 772 9.26 5.22 32.07
CA ASP A 772 9.48 4.02 32.88
C ASP A 772 9.83 4.39 34.33
N ARG A 773 10.66 5.43 34.53
CA ARG A 773 11.19 5.82 35.85
C ARG A 773 10.28 6.74 36.65
N MET A 774 9.71 7.75 36.00
CA MET A 774 8.91 8.79 36.67
C MET A 774 7.44 8.40 36.84
N VAL A 775 6.94 7.44 36.05
CA VAL A 775 5.53 7.04 36.09
C VAL A 775 5.40 5.58 36.48
N ALA A 776 5.95 4.65 35.69
CA ALA A 776 5.70 3.24 35.90
C ALA A 776 6.38 2.70 37.17
N ASP A 777 7.63 3.10 37.43
CA ASP A 777 8.34 2.72 38.64
C ASP A 777 7.69 3.36 39.88
N GLN A 778 7.27 4.62 39.83
CA GLN A 778 6.57 5.28 40.95
C GLN A 778 5.25 4.60 41.28
N LEU A 779 4.47 4.23 40.26
CA LEU A 779 3.25 3.47 40.44
C LEU A 779 3.52 2.08 41.04
N GLN A 780 4.57 1.39 40.58
CA GLN A 780 4.96 0.11 41.16
C GLN A 780 5.37 0.29 42.63
N SER A 781 6.17 1.30 42.97
CA SER A 781 6.57 1.57 44.36
C SER A 781 5.37 1.83 45.27
N PHE A 782 4.33 2.46 44.74
CA PHE A 782 3.11 2.75 45.48
C PHE A 782 2.22 1.51 45.68
N LEU A 783 2.16 0.61 44.68
CA LEU A 783 1.26 -0.54 44.69
C LEU A 783 1.91 -1.87 45.12
N ASP A 784 3.23 -1.95 45.12
CA ASP A 784 4.01 -3.17 45.39
C ASP A 784 5.10 -2.87 46.43
N PRO A 785 4.95 -3.34 47.69
CA PRO A 785 5.91 -3.06 48.75
C PRO A 785 7.29 -3.72 48.51
N GLU A 786 7.37 -4.74 47.66
CA GLU A 786 8.64 -5.40 47.30
C GLU A 786 9.33 -4.76 46.07
N ALA A 787 8.79 -3.67 45.52
CA ALA A 787 9.26 -3.06 44.28
C ALA A 787 10.77 -2.75 44.31
N GLU A 788 11.25 -2.12 45.38
CA GLU A 788 12.67 -1.76 45.51
C GLU A 788 13.59 -2.97 45.57
N ASP A 789 13.21 -4.01 46.31
CA ASP A 789 13.99 -5.24 46.42
C ASP A 789 14.01 -6.01 45.09
N LEU A 790 12.89 -6.01 44.37
CA LEU A 790 12.80 -6.55 43.00
C LEU A 790 13.73 -5.79 42.06
N TRP A 791 13.75 -4.45 42.11
CA TRP A 791 14.63 -3.64 41.28
C TRP A 791 16.11 -3.87 41.61
N ARG A 792 16.47 -3.92 42.89
CA ARG A 792 17.83 -4.24 43.33
C ARG A 792 18.27 -5.62 42.83
N ARG A 793 17.38 -6.63 42.89
CA ARG A 793 17.62 -7.96 42.31
C ARG A 793 17.81 -7.90 40.79
N GLN A 794 16.97 -7.14 40.07
CA GLN A 794 17.08 -6.99 38.61
C GLN A 794 18.37 -6.28 38.18
N MET A 795 18.80 -5.25 38.93
CA MET A 795 20.04 -4.53 38.66
C MET A 795 21.26 -5.44 38.87
N ARG A 796 21.33 -6.15 40.01
CA ARG A 796 22.40 -7.12 40.27
C ARG A 796 22.44 -8.25 39.25
N LYS A 797 21.25 -8.75 38.84
CA LYS A 797 21.15 -9.77 37.79
C LYS A 797 21.65 -9.25 36.45
N ARG A 798 21.29 -8.02 36.07
CA ARG A 798 21.75 -7.40 34.82
C ARG A 798 23.27 -7.24 34.80
N GLU A 799 23.84 -6.75 35.90
CA GLU A 799 25.27 -6.59 36.05
C GLU A 799 26.00 -7.94 35.97
N ARG A 800 25.46 -8.98 36.63
CA ARG A 800 26.00 -10.35 36.57
C ARG A 800 25.87 -10.99 35.19
N ASP A 801 24.70 -10.86 34.55
CA ASP A 801 24.37 -11.59 33.33
C ASP A 801 24.98 -10.95 32.08
N TYR A 802 25.09 -9.62 32.07
CA TYR A 802 25.43 -8.82 30.89
C TYR A 802 26.53 -7.77 31.11
N GLY A 803 27.09 -7.66 32.32
CA GLY A 803 28.17 -6.72 32.60
C GLY A 803 27.80 -5.25 32.41
N THR A 804 26.53 -4.87 32.53
CA THR A 804 26.06 -3.49 32.34
C THR A 804 25.30 -2.98 33.55
N ARG A 805 25.52 -1.70 33.89
CA ARG A 805 24.84 -0.96 34.97
C ARG A 805 23.87 0.07 34.39
N GLY A 806 22.96 0.57 35.23
CA GLY A 806 22.09 1.69 34.86
C GLY A 806 22.82 3.02 35.03
N TRP A 807 22.62 3.95 34.09
CA TRP A 807 22.88 5.38 34.29
C TRP A 807 21.59 6.11 34.72
N TRP A 808 20.44 5.50 34.46
CA TRP A 808 19.15 5.88 35.04
C TRP A 808 18.46 4.64 35.63
N ASP A 809 18.73 4.43 36.91
CA ASP A 809 18.27 3.27 37.67
C ASP A 809 16.78 3.30 37.97
N ARG A 810 16.21 2.10 38.19
CA ARG A 810 14.78 1.95 38.51
C ARG A 810 14.42 2.68 39.81
N GLY A 811 13.25 3.32 39.81
CA GLY A 811 12.75 4.09 40.95
C GLY A 811 13.38 5.48 41.12
N ALA A 812 14.47 5.79 40.42
CA ALA A 812 15.11 7.10 40.51
C ALA A 812 14.37 8.16 39.69
N ALA A 813 14.03 9.30 40.32
CA ALA A 813 13.34 10.41 39.65
C ALA A 813 14.22 11.12 38.61
N LEU A 814 15.54 11.11 38.80
CA LEU A 814 16.54 11.71 37.91
C LEU A 814 17.67 10.69 37.64
N PRO A 815 18.39 10.81 36.50
CA PRO A 815 19.56 9.97 36.24
C PRO A 815 20.64 10.19 37.30
N SER A 816 21.28 9.11 37.73
CA SER A 816 22.35 9.15 38.74
C SER A 816 23.68 9.60 38.14
N ARG A 817 23.87 9.41 36.84
CA ARG A 817 25.06 9.81 36.06
C ARG A 817 24.78 9.81 34.56
N ALA A 818 25.76 10.25 33.78
CA ALA A 818 25.77 10.03 32.34
C ALA A 818 26.09 8.55 31.99
N PRO A 819 25.69 8.06 30.80
CA PRO A 819 26.07 6.73 30.33
C PRO A 819 27.59 6.56 30.25
N ASP A 820 28.10 5.45 30.79
CA ASP A 820 29.52 5.09 30.66
C ASP A 820 29.75 4.33 29.36
N LEU A 821 30.17 5.08 28.32
CA LEU A 821 30.46 4.49 27.02
C LEU A 821 31.73 3.61 27.03
N GLY A 822 32.61 3.77 28.01
CA GLY A 822 33.83 2.97 28.17
C GLY A 822 33.53 1.51 28.48
N ASN A 823 32.37 1.21 29.07
CA ASN A 823 31.95 -0.17 29.36
C ASN A 823 31.84 -1.02 28.09
N ALA A 824 31.58 -0.42 26.92
CA ALA A 824 31.57 -1.13 25.64
C ALA A 824 32.92 -1.79 25.30
N LEU A 825 34.02 -1.20 25.78
CA LEU A 825 35.39 -1.64 25.51
C LEU A 825 35.92 -2.63 26.57
N GLY A 826 35.09 -3.09 27.50
CA GLY A 826 35.53 -3.91 28.62
C GLY A 826 36.32 -3.11 29.68
N GLY A 827 36.05 -1.80 29.78
CA GLY A 827 36.69 -0.90 30.74
C GLY A 827 36.63 -1.43 32.18
N GLN A 828 37.68 -1.15 32.96
CA GLN A 828 37.86 -1.65 34.32
C GLN A 828 36.68 -1.30 35.24
N ARG A 829 36.27 -2.30 36.01
CA ARG A 829 35.10 -2.32 36.90
C ARG A 829 35.21 -1.42 38.12
#